data_AF-A0A814HQQ2-F1
#
_entry.id   AF-A0A814HQQ2-F1
#
_cell.length_a   1.000
_cell.length_b   1.000
_cell.length_c   1.000
_cell.angle_alpha   90.00
_cell.angle_beta   90.00
_cell.angle_gamma   90.00
#
_symmetry.space_group_name_H-M   'P 1'
#
loop_
_entity.id
_entity.type
_entity.pdbx_description
1 polymer ?
#
loop_
_entity_poly.entity_id
_entity_poly.type
_entity_poly.pdbx_seq_one_letter_code
_entity_poly.pdbx_strand_id
1 'polypeptide(L)'
;MSNDLTEWYLGKLISKKIYNIWNFDSKSDLKISEENFSYNETSRKVSKRVINPNMFYSLEEVFEYDQFGNLIKETKKGRKSREEFEERTTQYDYDNLGINKIKETNPLGHYTYFFYDTNDNLVQLIEANNVTTNYTYNSVGQKIFESIEGKSNSSSEYFFFNGIKNSVYCISNSVFGRKKITSCYDSLKRQVRKTTNGFDGELIHEDTVYNQNGLVEKQSLPYKAFEEEPKYTRFEYDDLMREISRYEPNFANDIDEKIEIIYRANHVITSDSTGFLKIETKNLLGKIARVEDGERSISFYEYDAFRNLVNIIDPQNVSTNMSFDNNGEKVKNFDPYMGFSEHEYNSFGELIATFNQDGTVIKTERDLLGRIIKLVEPDGTTIKKYDSGLFSFGKLSSLSVLSGYQVDTKFDRYGRQILKNYLYDSNDKYAEEFEYDEFGRVSAIQVQNVNGSKFKIFYCYKNGYLAALSVDDKDCIRFVWKAVDYGSNQKIKEEQYGNGVKNKYSFDETEMVTQIHSTRNIQLINNLKYDYDVRRNLLKSEEFDPLASKKFIKKYSYDSLDRLVSASHFESTHEKTSLENVQSCSYDNIGNILHHVSSKQQSVYNYDPDKPQLATMVGSEKVVYDNYGRIIKTDSYSIDWYSFSKPRSIRQKNSTIEYLYGGDKENIMKKITNDKKSLRINHKL
;
A
#
# COMPACT_ATOMS: atom_id res chain seq x y z
N MET A 1 -15.58 -30.38 -20.60
CA MET A 1 -15.46 -29.58 -21.84
C MET A 1 -16.26 -30.32 -22.89
N SER A 2 -17.27 -29.69 -23.49
CA SER A 2 -17.96 -30.23 -24.67
C SER A 2 -17.43 -29.55 -25.93
N ASN A 3 -17.42 -30.27 -27.05
CA ASN A 3 -17.08 -29.76 -28.38
C ASN A 3 -18.37 -29.64 -29.21
N ASP A 4 -18.36 -28.80 -30.24
CA ASP A 4 -19.42 -28.74 -31.24
C ASP A 4 -19.35 -29.98 -32.17
N LEU A 5 -20.29 -30.91 -31.99
CA LEU A 5 -20.36 -32.16 -32.77
C LEU A 5 -21.17 -32.02 -34.06
N THR A 6 -21.93 -30.93 -34.21
CA THR A 6 -22.74 -30.63 -35.40
C THR A 6 -21.90 -30.01 -36.52
N GLU A 7 -20.90 -29.21 -36.14
CA GLU A 7 -20.07 -28.47 -37.08
C GLU A 7 -18.66 -29.07 -37.30
N TRP A 8 -18.33 -30.22 -36.67
CA TRP A 8 -17.02 -30.89 -36.77
C TRP A 8 -15.82 -30.00 -36.36
N TYR A 9 -15.99 -29.10 -35.39
CA TYR A 9 -14.90 -28.25 -34.89
C TYR A 9 -14.14 -28.92 -33.74
N LEU A 10 -13.14 -29.74 -34.07
CA LEU A 10 -12.21 -30.34 -33.08
C LEU A 10 -11.43 -29.25 -32.32
N GLY A 11 -11.48 -29.30 -30.98
CA GLY A 11 -10.64 -28.48 -30.08
C GLY A 11 -11.22 -27.13 -29.63
N LYS A 12 -12.47 -26.80 -29.99
CA LYS A 12 -13.14 -25.58 -29.55
C LYS A 12 -14.15 -25.82 -28.42
N LEU A 13 -13.95 -25.10 -27.33
CA LEU A 13 -14.71 -25.20 -26.10
C LEU A 13 -16.06 -24.49 -26.25
N ILE A 14 -17.18 -25.20 -26.39
CA ILE A 14 -18.51 -24.55 -26.41
C ILE A 14 -19.03 -24.25 -25.01
N SER A 15 -18.58 -25.03 -24.02
CA SER A 15 -18.89 -24.83 -22.61
C SER A 15 -17.78 -25.36 -21.71
N LYS A 16 -17.45 -24.57 -20.69
CA LYS A 16 -16.54 -24.90 -19.61
C LYS A 16 -17.34 -24.91 -18.33
N LYS A 17 -17.44 -26.07 -17.70
CA LYS A 17 -18.01 -26.20 -16.35
C LYS A 17 -16.91 -26.66 -15.41
N ILE A 18 -16.68 -25.89 -14.37
CA ILE A 18 -15.82 -26.27 -13.26
C ILE A 18 -16.76 -26.71 -12.15
N TYR A 19 -16.78 -28.02 -11.90
CA TYR A 19 -17.44 -28.61 -10.76
C TYR A 19 -16.42 -28.72 -9.65
N ASN A 20 -16.69 -28.05 -8.55
CA ASN A 20 -15.85 -28.11 -7.37
C ASN A 20 -16.67 -28.76 -6.26
N ILE A 21 -16.28 -30.01 -5.96
CA ILE A 21 -16.90 -30.83 -4.91
C ILE A 21 -15.93 -30.81 -3.73
N TRP A 22 -16.38 -30.25 -2.61
CA TRP A 22 -15.69 -30.38 -1.34
C TRP A 22 -16.49 -31.34 -0.44
N ASN A 23 -15.86 -32.45 -0.05
CA ASN A 23 -16.43 -33.44 0.85
C ASN A 23 -15.54 -33.55 2.10
N PHE A 24 -15.92 -32.86 3.17
CA PHE A 24 -15.30 -32.98 4.48
C PHE A 24 -16.42 -32.99 5.54
N ASP A 25 -16.35 -33.91 6.51
CA ASP A 25 -17.33 -34.05 7.61
C ASP A 25 -18.80 -33.96 7.18
N SER A 26 -19.23 -34.89 6.31
CA SER A 26 -20.62 -35.06 5.84
C SER A 26 -21.30 -33.83 5.20
N LYS A 27 -20.54 -32.75 4.94
CA LYS A 27 -20.97 -31.61 4.11
C LYS A 27 -20.41 -31.76 2.70
N SER A 28 -21.30 -31.72 1.71
CA SER A 28 -20.94 -31.61 0.30
C SER A 28 -21.29 -30.20 -0.17
N ASP A 29 -20.28 -29.41 -0.56
CA ASP A 29 -20.50 -28.17 -1.29
C ASP A 29 -20.17 -28.42 -2.76
N LEU A 30 -21.19 -28.29 -3.62
CA LEU A 30 -21.03 -28.34 -5.07
C LEU A 30 -21.19 -26.93 -5.60
N LYS A 31 -20.07 -26.32 -5.94
CA LYS A 31 -20.09 -25.04 -6.65
C LYS A 31 -19.76 -25.25 -8.12
N ILE A 32 -20.47 -24.51 -8.97
CA ILE A 32 -20.37 -24.62 -10.42
C ILE A 32 -20.07 -23.23 -10.98
N SER A 33 -18.90 -23.09 -11.60
CA SER A 33 -18.63 -21.98 -12.50
C SER A 33 -18.84 -22.49 -13.93
N GLU A 34 -19.68 -21.80 -14.70
CA GLU A 34 -20.02 -22.15 -16.08
C GLU A 34 -19.67 -20.99 -17.02
N GLU A 35 -18.93 -21.27 -18.08
CA GLU A 35 -18.68 -20.33 -19.17
C GLU A 35 -19.16 -20.97 -20.48
N ASN A 36 -19.98 -20.26 -21.26
CA ASN A 36 -20.39 -20.67 -22.59
C ASN A 36 -19.71 -19.80 -23.65
N PHE A 37 -19.30 -20.40 -24.76
CA PHE A 37 -18.58 -19.71 -25.82
C PHE A 37 -19.29 -19.89 -27.16
N SER A 38 -19.29 -18.84 -27.95
CA SER A 38 -19.64 -18.87 -29.37
C SER A 38 -18.44 -18.37 -30.17
N TYR A 39 -18.33 -18.80 -31.42
CA TYR A 39 -17.19 -18.50 -32.27
C TYR A 39 -17.64 -17.80 -33.54
N ASN A 40 -16.80 -16.90 -34.06
CA ASN A 40 -16.98 -16.33 -35.39
C ASN A 40 -16.80 -17.45 -36.44
N GLU A 41 -17.73 -17.52 -37.40
CA GLU A 41 -17.75 -18.57 -38.42
C GLU A 41 -16.48 -18.57 -39.28
N THR A 42 -15.97 -17.39 -39.64
CA THR A 42 -14.82 -17.21 -40.52
C THR A 42 -13.49 -17.23 -39.77
N SER A 43 -13.31 -16.36 -38.77
CA SER A 43 -12.01 -16.18 -38.08
C SER A 43 -11.72 -17.27 -37.05
N ARG A 44 -12.74 -18.05 -36.69
CA ARG A 44 -12.68 -19.11 -35.69
C ARG A 44 -12.34 -18.62 -34.26
N LYS A 45 -12.25 -17.31 -34.02
CA LYS A 45 -12.06 -16.69 -32.70
C LYS A 45 -13.36 -16.65 -31.90
N VAL A 46 -13.28 -16.51 -30.58
CA VAL A 46 -14.44 -16.42 -29.68
C VAL A 46 -15.21 -15.13 -30.00
N SER A 47 -16.43 -15.23 -30.52
CA SER A 47 -17.29 -14.07 -30.81
C SER A 47 -18.17 -13.67 -29.62
N LYS A 48 -18.43 -14.61 -28.71
CA LYS A 48 -19.22 -14.36 -27.51
C LYS A 48 -18.77 -15.28 -26.37
N ARG A 49 -18.67 -14.73 -25.16
CA ARG A 49 -18.47 -15.47 -23.91
C ARG A 49 -19.56 -15.09 -22.92
N VAL A 50 -20.22 -16.06 -22.32
CA VAL A 50 -21.21 -15.83 -21.25
C VAL A 50 -20.75 -16.52 -19.99
N ILE A 51 -20.41 -15.74 -18.97
CA ILE A 51 -19.96 -16.21 -17.66
C ILE A 51 -21.19 -16.37 -16.77
N ASN A 52 -21.30 -17.55 -16.16
CA ASN A 52 -22.38 -17.97 -15.28
C ASN A 52 -23.78 -17.67 -15.86
N PRO A 53 -24.10 -18.21 -17.06
CA PRO A 53 -25.29 -17.86 -17.85
C PRO A 53 -26.63 -18.06 -17.12
N ASN A 54 -26.68 -18.98 -16.16
CA ASN A 54 -27.88 -19.32 -15.39
C ASN A 54 -27.96 -18.59 -14.03
N MET A 55 -27.03 -17.69 -13.74
CA MET A 55 -26.99 -16.91 -12.50
C MET A 55 -27.59 -15.52 -12.71
N PHE A 56 -28.10 -14.91 -11.64
CA PHE A 56 -28.71 -13.58 -11.69
C PHE A 56 -27.73 -12.49 -12.17
N TYR A 57 -26.47 -12.57 -11.73
CA TYR A 57 -25.35 -11.71 -12.14
C TYR A 57 -24.48 -12.39 -13.20
N SER A 58 -25.10 -12.83 -14.31
CA SER A 58 -24.35 -13.30 -15.47
C SER A 58 -23.66 -12.15 -16.20
N LEU A 59 -22.51 -12.40 -16.80
CA LEU A 59 -21.78 -11.44 -17.63
C LEU A 59 -21.68 -11.96 -19.06
N GLU A 60 -22.20 -11.19 -20.00
CA GLU A 60 -22.04 -11.45 -21.42
C GLU A 60 -20.93 -10.55 -21.99
N GLU A 61 -20.02 -11.14 -22.74
CA GLU A 61 -18.99 -10.42 -23.48
C GLU A 61 -19.08 -10.79 -24.96
N VAL A 62 -19.13 -9.78 -25.82
CA VAL A 62 -19.22 -9.92 -27.28
C VAL A 62 -17.96 -9.33 -27.89
N PHE A 63 -17.35 -10.07 -28.81
CA PHE A 63 -16.11 -9.72 -29.48
C PHE A 63 -16.34 -9.66 -30.99
N GLU A 64 -16.00 -8.53 -31.59
CA GLU A 64 -16.06 -8.33 -33.04
C GLU A 64 -14.63 -8.21 -33.57
N TYR A 65 -14.38 -8.82 -34.74
CA TYR A 65 -13.06 -8.89 -35.35
C TYR A 65 -13.08 -8.34 -36.77
N ASP A 66 -11.97 -7.77 -37.21
CA ASP A 66 -11.75 -7.44 -38.62
C ASP A 66 -11.46 -8.69 -39.47
N GLN A 67 -11.23 -8.48 -40.78
CA GLN A 67 -10.88 -9.56 -41.73
C GLN A 67 -9.53 -10.23 -41.44
N PHE A 68 -8.63 -9.57 -40.71
CA PHE A 68 -7.33 -10.11 -40.29
C PHE A 68 -7.43 -10.85 -38.94
N GLY A 69 -8.59 -10.80 -38.29
CA GLY A 69 -8.87 -11.41 -37.01
C GLY A 69 -8.48 -10.52 -35.82
N ASN A 70 -8.14 -9.25 -36.00
CA ASN A 70 -7.87 -8.35 -34.89
C ASN A 70 -9.17 -7.96 -34.18
N LEU A 71 -9.12 -7.80 -32.86
CA LEU A 71 -10.28 -7.42 -32.06
C LEU A 71 -10.57 -5.93 -32.27
N ILE A 72 -11.69 -5.60 -32.92
CA ILE A 72 -12.09 -4.19 -33.20
C ILE A 72 -13.11 -3.66 -32.20
N LYS A 73 -13.82 -4.53 -31.50
CA LYS A 73 -14.81 -4.14 -30.49
C LYS A 73 -15.01 -5.24 -29.46
N GLU A 74 -15.06 -4.84 -28.20
CA GLU A 74 -15.42 -5.66 -27.06
C GLU A 74 -16.56 -4.99 -26.32
N THR A 75 -17.71 -5.66 -26.22
CA THR A 75 -18.87 -5.18 -25.45
C THR A 75 -19.15 -6.12 -24.30
N LYS A 76 -19.12 -5.59 -23.08
CA LYS A 76 -19.52 -6.30 -21.86
C LYS A 76 -20.92 -5.86 -21.45
N LYS A 77 -21.85 -6.79 -21.35
CA LYS A 77 -23.23 -6.57 -20.94
C LYS A 77 -23.54 -7.36 -19.68
N GLY A 78 -24.03 -6.66 -18.68
CA GLY A 78 -24.35 -7.27 -17.40
C GLY A 78 -25.27 -6.40 -16.58
N ARG A 79 -25.81 -6.96 -15.50
CA ARG A 79 -26.54 -6.18 -14.51
C ARG A 79 -25.55 -5.30 -13.77
N LYS A 80 -25.79 -3.99 -13.71
CA LYS A 80 -25.06 -3.07 -12.82
C LYS A 80 -25.74 -2.94 -11.46
N SER A 81 -27.02 -3.29 -11.37
CA SER A 81 -27.83 -3.36 -10.15
C SER A 81 -28.90 -4.45 -10.29
N ARG A 82 -29.74 -4.65 -9.27
CA ARG A 82 -30.88 -5.58 -9.36
C ARG A 82 -31.88 -5.24 -10.46
N GLU A 83 -31.99 -3.96 -10.81
CA GLU A 83 -33.03 -3.45 -11.71
C GLU A 83 -32.48 -3.05 -13.08
N GLU A 84 -31.18 -2.73 -13.17
CA GLU A 84 -30.60 -2.12 -14.37
C GLU A 84 -29.47 -2.95 -14.98
N PHE A 85 -29.45 -2.98 -16.31
CA PHE A 85 -28.33 -3.48 -17.11
C PHE A 85 -27.45 -2.33 -17.57
N GLU A 86 -26.19 -2.65 -17.83
CA GLU A 86 -25.21 -1.74 -18.41
C GLU A 86 -24.46 -2.46 -19.52
N GLU A 87 -24.07 -1.68 -20.54
CA GLU A 87 -23.19 -2.12 -21.60
C GLU A 87 -21.93 -1.25 -21.57
N ARG A 88 -20.76 -1.88 -21.49
CA ARG A 88 -19.44 -1.23 -21.54
C ARG A 88 -18.76 -1.66 -22.81
N THR A 89 -18.51 -0.73 -23.72
CA THR A 89 -17.92 -1.03 -25.03
C THR A 89 -16.55 -0.37 -25.17
N THR A 90 -15.53 -1.18 -25.46
CA THR A 90 -14.22 -0.71 -25.90
C THR A 90 -14.08 -0.97 -27.40
N GLN A 91 -13.57 0.01 -28.14
CA GLN A 91 -13.35 -0.07 -29.58
C GLN A 91 -11.87 0.10 -29.92
N TYR A 92 -11.44 -0.57 -30.97
CA TYR A 92 -10.06 -0.55 -31.45
C TYR A 92 -10.06 -0.37 -32.96
N ASP A 93 -9.27 0.59 -33.44
CA ASP A 93 -9.01 0.77 -34.87
C ASP A 93 -7.58 0.31 -35.17
N TYR A 94 -7.40 -0.35 -36.31
CA TYR A 94 -6.11 -0.81 -36.80
C TYR A 94 -5.75 -0.08 -38.11
N ASP A 95 -4.47 -0.11 -38.46
CA ASP A 95 -4.04 0.34 -39.78
C ASP A 95 -4.69 -0.50 -40.91
N ASN A 96 -4.57 -0.02 -42.15
CA ASN A 96 -5.19 -0.68 -43.31
C ASN A 96 -4.65 -2.10 -43.57
N LEU A 97 -3.51 -2.47 -42.98
CA LEU A 97 -2.91 -3.81 -43.09
C LEU A 97 -3.33 -4.72 -41.92
N GLY A 98 -4.01 -4.17 -40.91
CA GLY A 98 -4.38 -4.90 -39.69
C GLY A 98 -3.18 -5.28 -38.83
N ILE A 99 -2.06 -4.57 -38.90
CA ILE A 99 -0.85 -4.92 -38.14
C ILE A 99 -0.84 -4.18 -36.81
N ASN A 100 -0.98 -2.85 -36.85
CA ASN A 100 -0.84 -2.00 -35.67
C ASN A 100 -2.19 -1.40 -35.26
N LYS A 101 -2.47 -1.41 -33.94
CA LYS A 101 -3.61 -0.69 -33.35
C LYS A 101 -3.31 0.81 -33.39
N ILE A 102 -4.10 1.60 -34.11
CA ILE A 102 -3.91 3.05 -34.30
C ILE A 102 -4.84 3.90 -33.42
N LYS A 103 -5.92 3.32 -32.89
CA LYS A 103 -6.81 3.99 -31.94
C LYS A 103 -7.41 2.99 -30.96
N GLU A 104 -7.61 3.43 -29.73
CA GLU A 104 -8.41 2.74 -28.72
C GLU A 104 -9.40 3.73 -28.13
N THR A 105 -10.67 3.33 -28.00
CA THR A 105 -11.73 4.14 -27.38
C THR A 105 -12.36 3.34 -26.25
N ASN A 106 -12.35 3.88 -25.03
CA ASN A 106 -12.90 3.22 -23.86
C ASN A 106 -14.44 3.41 -23.75
N PRO A 107 -15.12 2.75 -22.79
CA PRO A 107 -16.57 2.87 -22.60
C PRO A 107 -17.13 4.28 -22.36
N LEU A 108 -16.33 5.25 -21.92
CA LEU A 108 -16.73 6.66 -21.77
C LEU A 108 -16.43 7.50 -23.02
N GLY A 109 -15.89 6.90 -24.07
CA GLY A 109 -15.50 7.60 -25.31
C GLY A 109 -14.14 8.30 -25.22
N HIS A 110 -13.38 8.12 -24.14
CA HIS A 110 -12.00 8.60 -24.11
C HIS A 110 -11.18 7.78 -25.09
N TYR A 111 -10.35 8.45 -25.89
CA TYR A 111 -9.56 7.80 -26.91
C TYR A 111 -8.05 7.97 -26.66
N THR A 112 -7.29 7.03 -27.21
CA THR A 112 -5.83 7.13 -27.36
C THR A 112 -5.48 6.81 -28.80
N TYR A 113 -4.69 7.67 -29.45
CA TYR A 113 -4.12 7.41 -30.77
C TYR A 113 -2.71 6.86 -30.64
N PHE A 114 -2.33 6.00 -31.58
CA PHE A 114 -1.02 5.36 -31.63
C PHE A 114 -0.44 5.52 -33.04
N PHE A 115 0.83 5.88 -33.12
CA PHE A 115 1.55 6.09 -34.37
C PHE A 115 2.83 5.27 -34.37
N TYR A 116 3.12 4.62 -35.49
CA TYR A 116 4.22 3.68 -35.62
C TYR A 116 5.18 4.12 -36.73
N ASP A 117 6.45 3.74 -36.62
CA ASP A 117 7.41 3.87 -37.71
C ASP A 117 7.25 2.72 -38.73
N THR A 118 8.12 2.70 -39.75
CA THR A 118 8.12 1.65 -40.79
C THR A 118 8.60 0.28 -40.29
N ASN A 119 9.09 0.18 -39.05
CA ASN A 119 9.51 -1.06 -38.40
C ASN A 119 8.50 -1.50 -37.34
N ASP A 120 7.28 -0.94 -37.34
CA ASP A 120 6.20 -1.22 -36.39
C ASP A 120 6.53 -0.85 -34.93
N ASN A 121 7.51 0.04 -34.70
CA ASN A 121 7.75 0.59 -33.37
C ASN A 121 6.79 1.74 -33.08
N LEU A 122 6.16 1.74 -31.90
CA LEU A 122 5.29 2.84 -31.45
C LEU A 122 6.11 4.12 -31.22
N VAL A 123 6.05 5.10 -32.12
CA VAL A 123 6.82 6.36 -32.04
C VAL A 123 6.08 7.50 -31.37
N GLN A 124 4.75 7.44 -31.32
CA GLN A 124 3.95 8.47 -30.66
C GLN A 124 2.62 7.89 -30.15
N LEU A 125 2.18 8.36 -28.99
CA LEU A 125 0.78 8.23 -28.56
C LEU A 125 0.21 9.58 -28.15
N ILE A 126 -1.09 9.74 -28.35
CA ILE A 126 -1.86 10.94 -27.96
C ILE A 126 -3.05 10.49 -27.12
N GLU A 127 -3.05 10.83 -25.82
CA GLU A 127 -4.12 10.48 -24.88
C GLU A 127 -5.31 11.45 -24.98
N ALA A 128 -6.43 11.13 -24.32
CA ALA A 128 -7.69 11.89 -24.41
C ALA A 128 -7.61 13.37 -23.98
N ASN A 129 -6.59 13.76 -23.20
CA ASN A 129 -6.32 15.16 -22.85
C ASN A 129 -5.43 15.89 -23.90
N ASN A 130 -5.20 15.30 -25.07
CA ASN A 130 -4.22 15.72 -26.09
C ASN A 130 -2.78 15.77 -25.57
N VAL A 131 -2.48 15.01 -24.52
CA VAL A 131 -1.11 14.85 -24.01
C VAL A 131 -0.38 13.90 -24.94
N THR A 132 0.68 14.41 -25.56
CA THR A 132 1.50 13.64 -26.49
C THR A 132 2.68 13.02 -25.78
N THR A 133 2.92 11.73 -26.03
CA THR A 133 4.16 11.05 -25.67
C THR A 133 4.85 10.59 -26.94
N ASN A 134 6.12 10.94 -27.12
CA ASN A 134 6.95 10.50 -28.24
C ASN A 134 8.01 9.52 -27.77
N TYR A 135 8.35 8.58 -28.63
CA TYR A 135 9.36 7.57 -28.40
C TYR A 135 10.38 7.60 -29.54
N THR A 136 11.63 7.34 -29.22
CA THR A 136 12.64 7.05 -30.26
C THR A 136 13.34 5.74 -29.95
N TYR A 137 13.76 5.07 -31.02
CA TYR A 137 14.35 3.74 -30.97
C TYR A 137 15.72 3.76 -31.65
N ASN A 138 16.61 2.88 -31.19
CA ASN A 138 17.84 2.60 -31.92
C ASN A 138 17.58 1.66 -33.12
N SER A 139 18.62 1.37 -33.91
CA SER A 139 18.53 0.54 -35.12
C SER A 139 18.10 -0.91 -34.89
N VAL A 140 18.08 -1.38 -33.63
CA VAL A 140 17.65 -2.73 -33.26
C VAL A 140 16.30 -2.74 -32.52
N GLY A 141 15.55 -1.63 -32.58
CA GLY A 141 14.19 -1.55 -32.02
C GLY A 141 14.11 -1.38 -30.50
N GLN A 142 15.21 -0.98 -29.83
CA GLN A 142 15.18 -0.68 -28.41
C GLN A 142 14.86 0.80 -28.18
N LYS A 143 13.91 1.09 -27.28
CA LYS A 143 13.52 2.47 -26.92
C LYS A 143 14.67 3.19 -26.22
N ILE A 144 15.18 4.27 -26.79
CA ILE A 144 16.30 5.07 -26.25
C ILE A 144 15.87 6.44 -25.70
N PHE A 145 14.67 6.90 -26.04
CA PHE A 145 14.13 8.17 -25.55
C PHE A 145 12.61 8.11 -25.45
N GLU A 146 12.08 8.82 -24.47
CA GLU A 146 10.66 9.06 -24.26
C GLU A 146 10.47 10.51 -23.79
N SER A 147 9.68 11.29 -24.53
CA SER A 147 9.26 12.62 -24.12
C SER A 147 7.77 12.66 -23.89
N ILE A 148 7.34 13.11 -22.72
CA ILE A 148 5.93 13.27 -22.38
C ILE A 148 5.68 14.75 -22.13
N GLU A 149 4.72 15.34 -22.83
CA GLU A 149 4.36 16.74 -22.62
C GLU A 149 4.01 17.02 -21.13
N GLY A 150 4.66 18.05 -20.56
CA GLY A 150 4.44 18.45 -19.16
C GLY A 150 5.08 17.57 -18.08
N LYS A 151 5.88 16.58 -18.47
CA LYS A 151 6.65 15.73 -17.54
C LYS A 151 8.13 15.71 -17.92
N SER A 152 8.95 15.16 -17.03
CA SER A 152 10.36 14.90 -17.31
C SER A 152 10.49 13.92 -18.49
N ASN A 153 11.32 14.26 -19.47
CA ASN A 153 11.74 13.30 -20.48
C ASN A 153 12.57 12.19 -19.84
N SER A 154 12.64 11.04 -20.51
CA SER A 154 13.52 9.96 -20.12
C SER A 154 14.34 9.45 -21.30
N SER A 155 15.51 8.92 -21.01
CA SER A 155 16.43 8.33 -21.98
C SER A 155 16.99 7.03 -21.43
N SER A 156 17.28 6.11 -22.34
CA SER A 156 17.85 4.81 -22.06
C SER A 156 19.06 4.59 -22.96
N GLU A 157 20.21 4.30 -22.35
CA GLU A 157 21.44 3.97 -23.05
C GLU A 157 21.75 2.49 -22.85
N TYR A 158 21.99 1.77 -23.94
CA TYR A 158 22.31 0.35 -23.95
C TYR A 158 23.76 0.18 -24.39
N PHE A 159 24.57 -0.48 -23.57
CA PHE A 159 25.98 -0.69 -23.89
C PHE A 159 26.49 -2.02 -23.36
N PHE A 160 27.40 -2.66 -24.10
CA PHE A 160 28.14 -3.82 -23.60
C PHE A 160 29.08 -3.40 -22.48
N PHE A 161 29.13 -4.20 -21.42
CA PHE A 161 29.98 -3.89 -20.27
C PHE A 161 30.34 -5.17 -19.54
N ASN A 162 31.64 -5.47 -19.50
CA ASN A 162 32.21 -6.64 -18.84
C ASN A 162 33.11 -6.23 -17.64
N GLY A 163 32.97 -4.99 -17.16
CA GLY A 163 33.76 -4.47 -16.03
C GLY A 163 33.27 -4.96 -14.65
N ILE A 164 32.11 -5.62 -14.59
CA ILE A 164 31.60 -6.30 -13.40
C ILE A 164 31.64 -7.80 -13.68
N LYS A 165 31.98 -8.59 -12.65
CA LYS A 165 31.99 -10.05 -12.77
C LYS A 165 30.63 -10.54 -13.31
N ASN A 166 30.67 -11.35 -14.37
CA ASN A 166 29.50 -11.92 -15.06
C ASN A 166 28.58 -10.92 -15.77
N SER A 167 28.87 -9.61 -15.79
CA SER A 167 28.09 -8.68 -16.61
C SER A 167 28.42 -8.83 -18.09
N VAL A 168 27.41 -8.64 -18.94
CA VAL A 168 27.52 -8.63 -20.41
C VAL A 168 27.12 -7.26 -20.96
N TYR A 169 26.06 -6.67 -20.44
CA TYR A 169 25.56 -5.37 -20.87
C TYR A 169 24.92 -4.61 -19.72
N CYS A 170 24.79 -3.30 -19.88
CA CYS A 170 24.05 -2.46 -18.95
C CYS A 170 23.01 -1.62 -19.70
N ILE A 171 21.98 -1.22 -18.96
CA ILE A 171 20.96 -0.26 -19.38
C ILE A 171 21.04 0.92 -18.42
N SER A 172 21.36 2.10 -18.93
CA SER A 172 21.37 3.34 -18.15
C SER A 172 20.14 4.17 -18.45
N ASN A 173 19.23 4.23 -17.47
CA ASN A 173 18.00 4.99 -17.53
C ASN A 173 18.17 6.33 -16.82
N SER A 174 17.93 7.42 -17.54
CA SER A 174 17.99 8.78 -17.02
C SER A 174 16.65 9.46 -17.23
N VAL A 175 15.99 9.87 -16.14
CA VAL A 175 14.84 10.76 -16.20
C VAL A 175 15.33 12.15 -15.79
N PHE A 176 15.13 13.16 -16.64
CA PHE A 176 15.63 14.50 -16.37
C PHE A 176 15.08 15.04 -15.04
N GLY A 177 15.93 15.67 -14.23
CA GLY A 177 15.54 16.11 -12.89
C GLY A 177 15.32 14.97 -11.87
N ARG A 178 15.62 13.71 -12.20
CA ARG A 178 15.61 12.59 -11.24
C ARG A 178 16.99 11.92 -11.18
N LYS A 179 17.12 10.97 -10.26
CA LYS A 179 18.32 10.12 -10.15
C LYS A 179 18.49 9.25 -11.40
N LYS A 180 19.71 9.21 -11.93
CA LYS A 180 20.12 8.26 -12.98
C LYS A 180 20.27 6.86 -12.37
N ILE A 181 19.79 5.84 -13.08
CA ILE A 181 19.84 4.43 -12.66
C ILE A 181 20.49 3.62 -13.78
N THR A 182 21.57 2.91 -13.48
CA THR A 182 22.21 1.97 -14.41
C THR A 182 22.08 0.56 -13.87
N SER A 183 21.43 -0.33 -14.62
CA SER A 183 21.32 -1.75 -14.28
C SER A 183 22.16 -2.57 -15.24
N CYS A 184 23.06 -3.38 -14.70
CA CYS A 184 23.93 -4.29 -15.46
C CYS A 184 23.43 -5.72 -15.34
N TYR A 185 23.48 -6.46 -16.44
CA TYR A 185 22.90 -7.78 -16.58
C TYR A 185 23.92 -8.79 -17.09
N ASP A 186 23.74 -10.05 -16.70
CA ASP A 186 24.46 -11.18 -17.26
C ASP A 186 23.84 -11.70 -18.57
N SER A 187 24.39 -12.78 -19.12
CA SER A 187 23.90 -13.42 -20.35
C SER A 187 22.50 -14.03 -20.24
N LEU A 188 21.98 -14.23 -19.02
CA LEU A 188 20.64 -14.75 -18.76
C LEU A 188 19.63 -13.64 -18.45
N LYS A 189 20.02 -12.37 -18.66
CA LYS A 189 19.22 -11.16 -18.38
C LYS A 189 18.90 -10.97 -16.90
N ARG A 190 19.74 -11.48 -16.01
CA ARG A 190 19.61 -11.28 -14.55
C ARG A 190 20.45 -10.08 -14.12
N GLN A 191 19.92 -9.22 -13.26
CA GLN A 191 20.60 -8.01 -12.84
C GLN A 191 21.73 -8.35 -11.84
N VAL A 192 22.98 -8.05 -12.19
CA VAL A 192 24.15 -8.31 -11.33
C VAL A 192 24.59 -7.08 -10.53
N ARG A 193 24.29 -5.88 -11.03
CA ARG A 193 24.51 -4.61 -10.31
C ARG A 193 23.44 -3.60 -10.68
N LYS A 194 23.01 -2.83 -9.72
CA LYS A 194 22.29 -1.58 -9.90
C LYS A 194 23.13 -0.44 -9.35
N THR A 195 23.25 0.62 -10.13
CA THR A 195 23.99 1.83 -9.78
C THR A 195 23.05 3.02 -9.80
N THR A 196 23.06 3.83 -8.75
CA THR A 196 22.29 5.07 -8.68
C THR A 196 23.16 6.25 -8.29
N ASN A 197 22.88 7.45 -8.80
CA ASN A 197 23.57 8.66 -8.34
C ASN A 197 23.02 9.08 -6.98
N GLY A 198 23.91 9.23 -6.00
CA GLY A 198 23.60 9.75 -4.67
C GLY A 198 23.33 11.26 -4.67
N PHE A 199 22.94 11.77 -3.51
CA PHE A 199 22.66 13.19 -3.30
C PHE A 199 23.87 14.10 -3.58
N ASP A 200 25.05 13.64 -3.20
CA ASP A 200 26.37 14.22 -3.45
C ASP A 200 26.85 14.03 -4.89
N GLY A 201 26.20 13.17 -5.67
CA GLY A 201 26.62 12.77 -7.02
C GLY A 201 27.47 11.51 -7.04
N GLU A 202 27.89 11.00 -5.88
CA GLU A 202 28.64 9.76 -5.78
C GLU A 202 27.78 8.57 -6.20
N LEU A 203 28.39 7.57 -6.82
CA LEU A 203 27.69 6.37 -7.24
C LEU A 203 27.41 5.47 -6.05
N ILE A 204 26.17 4.98 -5.97
CA ILE A 204 25.71 3.98 -5.02
C ILE A 204 25.55 2.67 -5.78
N HIS A 205 26.06 1.57 -5.25
CA HIS A 205 25.98 0.24 -5.83
C HIS A 205 25.11 -0.69 -4.98
N GLU A 206 24.37 -1.56 -5.67
CA GLU A 206 23.64 -2.69 -5.11
C GLU A 206 23.95 -3.90 -5.99
N ASP A 207 24.63 -4.91 -5.42
CA ASP A 207 25.11 -6.08 -6.15
C ASP A 207 24.26 -7.30 -5.90
N THR A 208 24.13 -8.14 -6.91
CA THR A 208 23.50 -9.45 -6.80
C THR A 208 24.38 -10.48 -7.47
N VAL A 209 24.79 -11.49 -6.69
CA VAL A 209 25.60 -12.60 -7.17
C VAL A 209 24.70 -13.82 -7.26
N TYR A 210 24.75 -14.52 -8.39
CA TYR A 210 24.00 -15.74 -8.61
C TYR A 210 24.90 -16.96 -8.60
N ASN A 211 24.41 -18.05 -8.03
CA ASN A 211 25.10 -19.34 -8.08
C ASN A 211 24.96 -20.01 -9.47
N GLN A 212 25.58 -21.17 -9.62
CA GLN A 212 25.58 -21.94 -10.88
C GLN A 212 24.17 -22.40 -11.32
N ASN A 213 23.24 -22.56 -10.38
CA ASN A 213 21.87 -23.02 -10.63
C ASN A 213 20.91 -21.89 -11.01
N GLY A 214 21.35 -20.64 -11.02
CA GLY A 214 20.46 -19.54 -11.37
C GLY A 214 20.02 -18.65 -10.21
N LEU A 215 20.19 -19.13 -8.97
CA LEU A 215 19.59 -18.58 -7.75
C LEU A 215 20.50 -17.50 -7.12
N VAL A 216 19.91 -16.58 -6.35
CA VAL A 216 20.65 -15.50 -5.68
C VAL A 216 21.51 -16.10 -4.57
N GLU A 217 22.82 -16.10 -4.72
CA GLU A 217 23.76 -16.56 -3.68
C GLU A 217 23.93 -15.50 -2.59
N LYS A 218 24.06 -14.23 -3.01
CA LYS A 218 24.17 -13.09 -2.10
C LYS A 218 23.77 -11.79 -2.76
N GLN A 219 23.22 -10.88 -1.96
CA GLN A 219 22.83 -9.53 -2.36
C GLN A 219 23.42 -8.51 -1.39
N SER A 220 24.08 -7.47 -1.91
CA SER A 220 24.66 -6.43 -1.05
C SER A 220 23.61 -5.47 -0.53
N LEU A 221 23.86 -4.86 0.63
CA LEU A 221 23.23 -3.60 1.00
C LEU A 221 23.72 -2.48 0.06
N PRO A 222 22.97 -1.36 -0.10
CA PRO A 222 23.43 -0.19 -0.83
C PRO A 222 24.73 0.39 -0.24
N TYR A 223 25.77 0.48 -1.06
CA TYR A 223 27.10 0.95 -0.64
C TYR A 223 27.64 2.00 -1.61
N LYS A 224 28.56 2.86 -1.17
CA LYS A 224 29.20 3.83 -2.07
C LYS A 224 30.21 3.10 -2.96
N ALA A 225 30.33 3.51 -4.22
CA ALA A 225 31.18 2.81 -5.20
C ALA A 225 32.67 2.73 -4.81
N PHE A 226 33.15 3.60 -3.92
CA PHE A 226 34.51 3.60 -3.40
C PHE A 226 34.69 2.71 -2.14
N GLU A 227 33.61 2.17 -1.56
CA GLU A 227 33.68 1.24 -0.43
C GLU A 227 34.08 -0.15 -0.94
N GLU A 228 35.12 -0.73 -0.35
CA GLU A 228 35.75 -1.98 -0.85
C GLU A 228 35.04 -3.26 -0.36
N GLU A 229 34.36 -3.19 0.79
CA GLU A 229 33.76 -4.37 1.47
C GLU A 229 32.27 -4.13 1.79
N PRO A 230 31.37 -4.32 0.82
CA PRO A 230 29.94 -4.19 1.07
C PRO A 230 29.40 -5.36 1.88
N LYS A 231 28.43 -5.08 2.75
CA LYS A 231 27.73 -6.11 3.54
C LYS A 231 26.71 -6.84 2.66
N TYR A 232 26.58 -8.14 2.84
CA TYR A 232 25.72 -8.99 2.03
C TYR A 232 24.70 -9.77 2.87
N THR A 233 23.46 -9.84 2.40
CA THR A 233 22.57 -10.95 2.72
C THR A 233 22.97 -12.15 1.87
N ARG A 234 23.15 -13.33 2.48
CA ARG A 234 23.51 -14.58 1.78
C ARG A 234 22.41 -15.61 1.88
N PHE A 235 22.27 -16.46 0.86
CA PHE A 235 21.23 -17.48 0.77
C PHE A 235 21.82 -18.84 0.42
N GLU A 236 21.28 -19.88 1.05
CA GLU A 236 21.59 -21.27 0.75
C GLU A 236 20.33 -22.00 0.31
N TYR A 237 20.48 -22.96 -0.59
CA TYR A 237 19.37 -23.68 -1.21
C TYR A 237 19.60 -25.19 -1.16
N ASP A 238 18.51 -25.95 -1.16
CA ASP A 238 18.56 -27.39 -1.40
C ASP A 238 18.61 -27.74 -2.90
N ASP A 239 18.73 -29.04 -3.21
CA ASP A 239 18.76 -29.56 -4.58
C ASP A 239 17.45 -29.32 -5.36
N LEU A 240 16.36 -28.96 -4.67
CA LEU A 240 15.08 -28.58 -5.27
C LEU A 240 14.95 -27.06 -5.46
N MET A 241 16.04 -26.31 -5.28
CA MET A 241 16.12 -24.85 -5.46
C MET A 241 15.27 -24.06 -4.45
N ARG A 242 15.03 -24.62 -3.25
CA ARG A 242 14.31 -23.96 -2.16
C ARG A 242 15.30 -23.40 -1.14
N GLU A 243 15.03 -22.20 -0.63
CA GLU A 243 15.88 -21.54 0.37
C GLU A 243 15.84 -22.35 1.68
N ILE A 244 17.01 -22.77 2.18
CA ILE A 244 17.16 -23.52 3.44
C ILE A 244 17.87 -22.72 4.53
N SER A 245 18.60 -21.67 4.16
CA SER A 245 19.20 -20.75 5.12
C SER A 245 19.39 -19.37 4.51
N ARG A 246 19.30 -18.35 5.37
CA ARG A 246 19.59 -16.95 5.04
C ARG A 246 20.45 -16.36 6.14
N TYR A 247 21.48 -15.62 5.73
CA TYR A 247 22.37 -14.88 6.62
C TYR A 247 22.16 -13.40 6.38
N GLU A 248 21.60 -12.70 7.37
CA GLU A 248 21.39 -11.24 7.29
C GLU A 248 22.47 -10.52 8.11
N PRO A 249 23.04 -9.39 7.63
CA PRO A 249 23.97 -8.60 8.41
C PRO A 249 23.39 -8.26 9.80
N ASN A 250 24.18 -8.51 10.85
CA ASN A 250 23.72 -8.41 12.23
C ASN A 250 24.31 -7.21 12.97
N PHE A 251 23.48 -6.60 13.81
CA PHE A 251 23.73 -5.45 14.67
C PHE A 251 24.69 -5.72 15.85
N ALA A 252 24.60 -6.88 16.51
CA ALA A 252 25.10 -6.99 17.89
C ALA A 252 26.61 -7.31 18.01
N ASN A 253 27.14 -8.16 17.13
CA ASN A 253 28.47 -8.78 17.30
C ASN A 253 29.24 -9.00 15.98
N ASP A 254 28.86 -8.34 14.88
CA ASP A 254 29.41 -8.57 13.52
C ASP A 254 29.24 -10.01 12.98
N ILE A 255 28.37 -10.82 13.59
CA ILE A 255 28.05 -12.18 13.16
C ILE A 255 26.66 -12.18 12.52
N ASP A 256 26.59 -12.35 11.20
CA ASP A 256 25.33 -12.41 10.45
C ASP A 256 24.29 -13.32 11.13
N GLU A 257 23.05 -12.84 11.25
CA GLU A 257 21.93 -13.59 11.83
C GLU A 257 21.51 -14.68 10.85
N LYS A 258 21.53 -15.94 11.31
CA LYS A 258 21.11 -17.08 10.50
C LYS A 258 19.63 -17.39 10.73
N ILE A 259 18.85 -17.28 9.67
CA ILE A 259 17.49 -17.83 9.58
C ILE A 259 17.59 -19.19 8.88
N GLU A 260 17.01 -20.22 9.47
CA GLU A 260 16.99 -21.59 8.96
C GLU A 260 15.57 -21.98 8.52
N ILE A 261 15.46 -22.65 7.37
CA ILE A 261 14.19 -23.11 6.79
C ILE A 261 14.29 -24.60 6.50
N ILE A 262 13.46 -25.39 7.17
CA ILE A 262 13.43 -26.84 7.06
C ILE A 262 12.11 -27.28 6.40
N TYR A 263 12.21 -28.00 5.29
CA TYR A 263 11.08 -28.60 4.59
C TYR A 263 10.91 -30.08 4.99
N ARG A 264 9.77 -30.44 5.59
CA ARG A 264 9.43 -31.83 5.98
C ARG A 264 8.05 -32.21 5.46
N ALA A 265 8.01 -32.93 4.33
CA ALA A 265 6.78 -33.27 3.62
C ALA A 265 5.91 -32.02 3.38
N ASN A 266 4.76 -31.91 4.05
CA ASN A 266 3.87 -30.76 3.97
C ASN A 266 4.14 -29.67 5.02
N HIS A 267 5.19 -29.78 5.84
CA HIS A 267 5.58 -28.78 6.82
C HIS A 267 6.75 -27.92 6.32
N VAL A 268 6.70 -26.63 6.64
CA VAL A 268 7.80 -25.68 6.52
C VAL A 268 8.08 -25.12 7.90
N ILE A 269 9.28 -25.33 8.42
CA ILE A 269 9.70 -24.86 9.74
C ILE A 269 10.71 -23.74 9.52
N THR A 270 10.46 -22.55 10.05
CA THR A 270 11.39 -21.41 10.00
C THR A 270 11.81 -21.07 11.43
N SER A 271 13.11 -20.88 11.66
CA SER A 271 13.66 -20.51 12.97
C SER A 271 14.91 -19.66 12.85
N ASP A 272 15.26 -18.94 13.91
CA ASP A 272 16.51 -18.17 14.00
C ASP A 272 17.25 -18.44 15.32
N SER A 273 18.39 -17.77 15.55
CA SER A 273 19.21 -17.98 16.75
C SER A 273 18.62 -17.35 18.02
N THR A 274 17.56 -16.55 17.90
CA THR A 274 16.90 -15.84 19.01
C THR A 274 15.76 -16.62 19.65
N GLY A 275 15.37 -17.74 19.05
CA GLY A 275 14.23 -18.52 19.48
C GLY A 275 12.94 -18.23 18.70
N PHE A 276 12.98 -17.45 17.61
CA PHE A 276 11.86 -17.41 16.67
C PHE A 276 11.62 -18.83 16.12
N LEU A 277 10.34 -19.22 16.06
CA LEU A 277 9.91 -20.47 15.47
C LEU A 277 8.54 -20.28 14.80
N LYS A 278 8.42 -20.76 13.57
CA LYS A 278 7.16 -20.81 12.83
C LYS A 278 7.05 -22.12 12.07
N ILE A 279 5.95 -22.84 12.24
CA ILE A 279 5.66 -24.08 11.52
C ILE A 279 4.40 -23.88 10.68
N GLU A 280 4.55 -23.94 9.37
CA GLU A 280 3.43 -23.91 8.42
C GLU A 280 3.16 -25.31 7.90
N THR A 281 1.92 -25.79 8.03
CA THR A 281 1.48 -27.06 7.44
C THR A 281 0.62 -26.77 6.22
N LYS A 282 0.97 -27.34 5.07
CA LYS A 282 0.21 -27.20 3.82
C LYS A 282 -0.76 -28.37 3.64
N ASN A 283 -1.92 -28.09 3.07
CA ASN A 283 -2.84 -29.12 2.60
C ASN A 283 -2.39 -29.68 1.23
N LEU A 284 -3.16 -30.63 0.69
CA LEU A 284 -2.89 -31.26 -0.61
C LEU A 284 -2.97 -30.28 -1.81
N LEU A 285 -3.57 -29.10 -1.63
CA LEU A 285 -3.60 -28.03 -2.62
C LEU A 285 -2.40 -27.08 -2.52
N GLY A 286 -1.46 -27.34 -1.61
CA GLY A 286 -0.30 -26.49 -1.34
C GLY A 286 -0.63 -25.19 -0.58
N LYS A 287 -1.85 -25.05 -0.06
CA LYS A 287 -2.29 -23.91 0.75
C LYS A 287 -1.97 -24.15 2.23
N ILE A 288 -1.66 -23.09 2.97
CA ILE A 288 -1.40 -23.16 4.41
C ILE A 288 -2.70 -23.56 5.12
N ALA A 289 -2.73 -24.72 5.76
CA ALA A 289 -3.89 -25.20 6.51
C ALA A 289 -3.74 -25.04 8.03
N ARG A 290 -2.49 -24.91 8.50
CA ARG A 290 -2.17 -24.73 9.92
C ARG A 290 -0.90 -23.89 10.05
N VAL A 291 -0.89 -22.95 10.98
CA VAL A 291 0.30 -22.22 11.40
C VAL A 291 0.45 -22.41 12.90
N GLU A 292 1.66 -22.72 13.34
CA GLU A 292 2.05 -22.78 14.74
C GLU A 292 3.23 -21.82 14.97
N ASP A 293 3.14 -20.98 16.00
CA ASP A 293 4.20 -20.05 16.38
C ASP A 293 5.10 -20.58 17.51
N GLY A 294 6.11 -19.81 17.91
CA GLY A 294 7.10 -20.19 18.94
C GLY A 294 6.53 -20.40 20.34
N GLU A 295 5.33 -19.88 20.62
CA GLU A 295 4.59 -20.07 21.87
C GLU A 295 3.58 -21.24 21.76
N ARG A 296 3.62 -21.99 20.64
CA ARG A 296 2.69 -23.09 20.29
C ARG A 296 1.24 -22.65 20.13
N SER A 297 1.01 -21.39 19.81
CA SER A 297 -0.32 -20.93 19.41
C SER A 297 -0.61 -21.42 18.00
N ILE A 298 -1.75 -22.07 17.80
CA ILE A 298 -2.09 -22.75 16.55
C ILE A 298 -3.28 -22.05 15.89
N SER A 299 -3.13 -21.66 14.63
CA SER A 299 -4.24 -21.21 13.79
C SER A 299 -4.52 -22.22 12.69
N PHE A 300 -5.79 -22.42 12.34
CA PHE A 300 -6.20 -23.27 11.22
C PHE A 300 -6.85 -22.45 10.11
N TYR A 301 -6.70 -22.92 8.88
CA TYR A 301 -7.18 -22.26 7.68
C TYR A 301 -7.87 -23.29 6.78
N GLU A 302 -9.14 -23.07 6.50
CA GLU A 302 -9.95 -23.97 5.67
C GLU A 302 -10.30 -23.30 4.35
N TYR A 303 -10.23 -24.08 3.28
CA TYR A 303 -10.48 -23.60 1.92
C TYR A 303 -11.60 -24.39 1.27
N ASP A 304 -12.44 -23.70 0.49
CA ASP A 304 -13.37 -24.38 -0.40
C ASP A 304 -12.65 -25.01 -1.61
N ALA A 305 -13.39 -25.76 -2.42
CA ALA A 305 -12.84 -26.41 -3.61
C ALA A 305 -12.40 -25.42 -4.71
N PHE A 306 -12.85 -24.15 -4.66
CA PHE A 306 -12.31 -23.07 -5.50
C PHE A 306 -11.04 -22.43 -4.93
N ARG A 307 -10.51 -22.95 -3.82
CA ARG A 307 -9.31 -22.46 -3.11
C ARG A 307 -9.54 -21.11 -2.42
N ASN A 308 -10.79 -20.71 -2.17
CA ASN A 308 -11.12 -19.55 -1.37
C ASN A 308 -11.01 -19.89 0.10
N LEU A 309 -10.46 -18.98 0.92
CA LEU A 309 -10.35 -19.14 2.37
C LEU A 309 -11.74 -18.95 3.00
N VAL A 310 -12.36 -20.02 3.49
CA VAL A 310 -13.74 -20.01 4.01
C VAL A 310 -13.82 -19.99 5.52
N ASN A 311 -12.76 -20.41 6.22
CA ASN A 311 -12.73 -20.37 7.68
C ASN A 311 -11.30 -20.13 8.18
N ILE A 312 -11.19 -19.34 9.24
CA ILE A 312 -9.98 -19.14 10.02
C ILE A 312 -10.33 -19.45 11.46
N ILE A 313 -9.61 -20.39 12.08
CA ILE A 313 -9.79 -20.73 13.49
C ILE A 313 -8.54 -20.24 14.23
N ASP A 314 -8.74 -19.33 15.18
CA ASP A 314 -7.65 -18.77 15.98
C ASP A 314 -7.17 -19.76 17.09
N PRO A 315 -6.08 -19.44 17.81
CA PRO A 315 -5.59 -20.25 18.93
C PRO A 315 -6.55 -20.42 20.13
N GLN A 316 -7.67 -19.68 20.17
CA GLN A 316 -8.74 -19.83 21.17
C GLN A 316 -9.98 -20.55 20.61
N ASN A 317 -9.86 -21.15 19.42
CA ASN A 317 -10.93 -21.83 18.68
C ASN A 317 -12.08 -20.92 18.21
N VAL A 318 -11.84 -19.62 18.13
CA VAL A 318 -12.80 -18.66 17.57
C VAL A 318 -12.69 -18.67 16.05
N SER A 319 -13.84 -18.81 15.39
CA SER A 319 -13.92 -19.03 13.94
C SER A 319 -14.41 -17.80 13.19
N THR A 320 -13.61 -17.32 12.22
CA THR A 320 -14.01 -16.31 11.23
C THR A 320 -14.41 -17.00 9.94
N ASN A 321 -15.70 -16.92 9.58
CA ASN A 321 -16.27 -17.64 8.45
C ASN A 321 -16.53 -16.69 7.27
N MET A 322 -16.23 -17.14 6.06
CA MET A 322 -16.43 -16.39 4.83
C MET A 322 -17.12 -17.27 3.80
N SER A 323 -17.99 -16.67 2.99
CA SER A 323 -18.66 -17.36 1.89
C SER A 323 -18.45 -16.60 0.59
N PHE A 324 -18.31 -17.36 -0.49
CA PHE A 324 -18.04 -16.85 -1.83
C PHE A 324 -19.06 -17.39 -2.82
N ASP A 325 -19.46 -16.58 -3.78
CA ASP A 325 -20.29 -17.03 -4.89
C ASP A 325 -19.49 -17.82 -5.95
N ASN A 326 -20.15 -18.13 -7.07
CA ASN A 326 -19.57 -18.92 -8.16
C ASN A 326 -18.57 -18.14 -9.03
N ASN A 327 -18.44 -16.83 -8.85
CA ASN A 327 -17.40 -16.02 -9.47
C ASN A 327 -16.16 -15.90 -8.55
N GLY A 328 -16.27 -16.33 -7.30
CA GLY A 328 -15.23 -16.19 -6.28
C GLY A 328 -15.28 -14.85 -5.55
N GLU A 329 -16.38 -14.11 -5.65
CA GLU A 329 -16.59 -12.87 -4.89
C GLU A 329 -17.08 -13.18 -3.47
N LYS A 330 -16.52 -12.52 -2.44
CA LYS A 330 -16.89 -12.74 -1.04
C LYS A 330 -18.27 -12.13 -0.75
N VAL A 331 -19.29 -12.96 -0.60
CA VAL A 331 -20.70 -12.56 -0.38
C VAL A 331 -21.12 -12.50 1.08
N LYS A 332 -20.44 -13.22 1.98
CA LYS A 332 -20.68 -13.14 3.43
C LYS A 332 -19.38 -13.16 4.20
N ASN A 333 -19.37 -12.44 5.32
CA ASN A 333 -18.28 -12.40 6.27
C ASN A 333 -18.87 -12.43 7.68
N PHE A 334 -18.58 -13.48 8.44
CA PHE A 334 -18.88 -13.57 9.85
C PHE A 334 -17.56 -13.54 10.61
N ASP A 335 -17.25 -12.38 11.16
CA ASP A 335 -16.10 -12.17 12.01
C ASP A 335 -16.62 -11.96 13.44
N PRO A 336 -16.30 -12.82 14.41
CA PRO A 336 -16.76 -12.67 15.79
C PRO A 336 -16.39 -11.30 16.41
N TYR A 337 -15.30 -10.70 15.96
CA TYR A 337 -14.80 -9.42 16.44
C TYR A 337 -15.46 -8.24 15.71
N MET A 338 -15.51 -8.28 14.37
CA MET A 338 -16.04 -7.19 13.54
C MET A 338 -17.54 -7.30 13.23
N GLY A 339 -18.19 -8.40 13.60
CA GLY A 339 -19.60 -8.66 13.30
C GLY A 339 -19.83 -9.28 11.92
N PHE A 340 -21.12 -9.36 11.56
CA PHE A 340 -21.58 -9.94 10.29
C PHE A 340 -21.77 -8.88 9.19
N SER A 341 -21.32 -9.20 7.97
CA SER A 341 -21.65 -8.46 6.76
C SER A 341 -21.99 -9.36 5.57
N GLU A 342 -22.94 -8.93 4.76
CA GLU A 342 -23.22 -9.47 3.42
C GLU A 342 -22.84 -8.46 2.34
N HIS A 343 -22.38 -8.97 1.21
CA HIS A 343 -21.90 -8.17 0.09
C HIS A 343 -22.61 -8.57 -1.19
N GLU A 344 -23.01 -7.58 -1.98
CA GLU A 344 -23.64 -7.77 -3.27
C GLU A 344 -22.75 -7.18 -4.36
N TYR A 345 -22.46 -7.97 -5.37
CA TYR A 345 -21.66 -7.59 -6.54
C TYR A 345 -22.55 -7.54 -7.77
N ASN A 346 -22.22 -6.66 -8.69
CA ASN A 346 -22.86 -6.61 -10.00
C ASN A 346 -22.21 -7.63 -10.97
N SER A 347 -22.74 -7.77 -12.18
CA SER A 347 -22.20 -8.71 -13.19
C SER A 347 -20.76 -8.42 -13.61
N PHE A 348 -20.23 -7.22 -13.32
CA PHE A 348 -18.86 -6.83 -13.63
C PHE A 348 -17.87 -7.13 -12.48
N GLY A 349 -18.33 -7.83 -11.42
CA GLY A 349 -17.53 -8.16 -10.24
C GLY A 349 -17.33 -6.97 -9.29
N GLU A 350 -18.16 -5.93 -9.40
CA GLU A 350 -18.02 -4.71 -8.61
C GLU A 350 -18.97 -4.72 -7.42
N LEU A 351 -18.45 -4.46 -6.21
CA LEU A 351 -19.27 -4.30 -5.02
C LEU A 351 -20.25 -3.13 -5.22
N ILE A 352 -21.54 -3.38 -5.02
CA ILE A 352 -22.64 -2.41 -5.12
C ILE A 352 -23.41 -2.20 -3.82
N ALA A 353 -23.40 -3.18 -2.92
CA ALA A 353 -23.97 -3.01 -1.59
C ALA A 353 -23.24 -3.84 -0.53
N THR A 354 -23.17 -3.30 0.68
CA THR A 354 -22.80 -4.01 1.91
C THR A 354 -23.93 -3.87 2.91
N PHE A 355 -24.43 -5.00 3.40
CA PHE A 355 -25.44 -5.08 4.45
C PHE A 355 -24.76 -5.51 5.74
N ASN A 356 -24.79 -4.68 6.77
CA ASN A 356 -24.15 -5.00 8.03
C ASN A 356 -25.16 -5.49 9.07
N GLN A 357 -24.66 -6.13 10.13
CA GLN A 357 -25.48 -6.76 11.18
C GLN A 357 -26.42 -5.80 11.93
N ASP A 358 -26.06 -4.52 12.06
CA ASP A 358 -26.92 -3.50 12.67
C ASP A 358 -28.03 -2.98 11.74
N GLY A 359 -28.17 -3.56 10.55
CA GLY A 359 -29.14 -3.15 9.53
C GLY A 359 -28.67 -1.98 8.68
N THR A 360 -27.48 -1.42 8.92
CA THR A 360 -26.92 -0.39 8.05
C THR A 360 -26.61 -0.96 6.67
N VAL A 361 -26.89 -0.15 5.64
CA VAL A 361 -26.62 -0.50 4.25
C VAL A 361 -25.75 0.57 3.63
N ILE A 362 -24.63 0.14 3.06
CA ILE A 362 -23.73 0.99 2.29
C ILE A 362 -23.93 0.64 0.82
N LYS A 363 -24.23 1.62 -0.03
CA LYS A 363 -24.45 1.40 -1.47
C LYS A 363 -23.46 2.21 -2.30
N THR A 364 -22.98 1.63 -3.39
CA THR A 364 -22.09 2.31 -4.34
C THR A 364 -22.62 2.26 -5.75
N GLU A 365 -22.59 3.40 -6.43
CA GLU A 365 -22.87 3.52 -7.86
C GLU A 365 -21.57 3.84 -8.60
N ARG A 366 -21.45 3.32 -9.82
CA ARG A 366 -20.23 3.40 -10.65
C ARG A 366 -20.53 3.91 -12.04
N ASP A 367 -19.51 4.46 -12.69
CA ASP A 367 -19.56 4.77 -14.11
C ASP A 367 -19.14 3.59 -14.99
N LEU A 368 -19.13 3.80 -16.32
CA LEU A 368 -18.78 2.77 -17.32
C LEU A 368 -17.33 2.27 -17.24
N LEU A 369 -16.45 2.93 -16.47
CA LEU A 369 -15.09 2.47 -16.19
C LEU A 369 -14.95 1.82 -14.81
N GLY A 370 -16.05 1.65 -14.07
CA GLY A 370 -16.08 1.06 -12.75
C GLY A 370 -15.66 1.99 -11.60
N ARG A 371 -15.49 3.29 -11.85
CA ARG A 371 -15.10 4.26 -10.81
C ARG A 371 -16.33 4.63 -9.96
N ILE A 372 -16.15 4.76 -8.64
CA ILE A 372 -17.26 5.13 -7.72
C ILE A 372 -17.68 6.57 -7.99
N ILE A 373 -18.91 6.79 -8.43
CA ILE A 373 -19.49 8.14 -8.62
C ILE A 373 -20.41 8.54 -7.46
N LYS A 374 -20.92 7.57 -6.70
CA LYS A 374 -21.77 7.82 -5.54
C LYS A 374 -21.60 6.73 -4.50
N LEU A 375 -21.49 7.12 -3.24
CA LEU A 375 -21.41 6.25 -2.08
C LEU A 375 -22.47 6.73 -1.07
N VAL A 376 -23.48 5.91 -0.83
CA VAL A 376 -24.56 6.18 0.13
C VAL A 376 -24.26 5.40 1.41
N GLU A 377 -24.09 6.13 2.51
CA GLU A 377 -23.87 5.58 3.85
C GLU A 377 -24.93 6.16 4.80
N PRO A 378 -25.18 5.53 5.97
CA PRO A 378 -26.10 6.07 6.99
C PRO A 378 -25.80 7.52 7.39
N ASP A 379 -24.53 7.92 7.32
CA ASP A 379 -24.06 9.22 7.77
C ASP A 379 -24.07 10.31 6.69
N GLY A 380 -24.40 9.96 5.45
CA GLY A 380 -24.41 10.87 4.33
C GLY A 380 -24.12 10.19 2.99
N THR A 381 -24.23 10.97 1.92
CA THR A 381 -23.83 10.51 0.58
C THR A 381 -22.61 11.28 0.12
N THR A 382 -21.60 10.54 -0.34
CA THR A 382 -20.47 11.10 -1.07
C THR A 382 -20.73 11.00 -2.57
N ILE A 383 -20.54 12.09 -3.29
CA ILE A 383 -20.65 12.17 -4.75
C ILE A 383 -19.26 12.51 -5.31
N LYS A 384 -18.84 11.76 -6.32
CA LYS A 384 -17.58 11.95 -7.04
C LYS A 384 -17.89 12.23 -8.51
N LYS A 385 -17.30 13.28 -9.06
CA LYS A 385 -17.42 13.65 -10.47
C LYS A 385 -16.06 13.52 -11.13
N TYR A 386 -15.99 12.64 -12.12
CA TYR A 386 -14.83 12.46 -12.96
C TYR A 386 -15.04 13.14 -14.31
N ASP A 387 -13.95 13.46 -15.00
CA ASP A 387 -13.97 13.96 -16.39
C ASP A 387 -14.80 15.25 -16.57
N SER A 388 -15.12 15.93 -15.48
CA SER A 388 -15.91 17.15 -15.48
C SER A 388 -14.98 18.36 -15.43
N GLY A 389 -14.79 19.02 -16.56
CA GLY A 389 -13.95 20.22 -16.70
C GLY A 389 -12.81 20.04 -17.69
N LEU A 390 -12.08 21.14 -17.94
CA LEU A 390 -10.96 21.14 -18.89
C LEU A 390 -9.83 20.21 -18.40
N PHE A 391 -9.28 19.44 -19.35
CA PHE A 391 -8.12 18.56 -19.14
C PHE A 391 -8.29 17.54 -18.00
N SER A 392 -9.54 17.13 -17.75
CA SER A 392 -9.88 16.25 -16.64
C SER A 392 -10.25 14.83 -17.04
N PHE A 393 -10.06 14.44 -18.31
CA PHE A 393 -10.30 13.05 -18.72
C PHE A 393 -9.42 12.09 -17.91
N GLY A 394 -10.05 11.07 -17.34
CA GLY A 394 -9.49 10.12 -16.38
C GLY A 394 -9.31 10.66 -14.95
N LYS A 395 -9.70 11.90 -14.63
CA LYS A 395 -9.39 12.56 -13.35
C LYS A 395 -10.63 12.85 -12.51
N LEU A 396 -10.47 12.80 -11.18
CA LEU A 396 -11.49 13.24 -10.22
C LEU A 396 -11.47 14.78 -10.13
N SER A 397 -12.52 15.42 -10.64
CA SER A 397 -12.61 16.88 -10.69
C SER A 397 -13.39 17.46 -9.52
N SER A 398 -14.30 16.69 -8.92
CA SER A 398 -15.06 17.14 -7.75
C SER A 398 -15.40 15.97 -6.84
N LEU A 399 -15.33 16.22 -5.54
CA LEU A 399 -15.78 15.33 -4.48
C LEU A 399 -16.64 16.16 -3.53
N SER A 400 -17.83 15.70 -3.18
CA SER A 400 -18.71 16.37 -2.23
C SER A 400 -19.39 15.37 -1.30
N VAL A 401 -19.55 15.74 -0.04
CA VAL A 401 -20.32 14.99 0.96
C VAL A 401 -21.57 15.80 1.28
N LEU A 402 -22.74 15.15 1.37
CA LEU A 402 -24.01 15.83 1.66
C LEU A 402 -24.05 16.59 3.00
N SER A 403 -23.05 16.41 3.88
CA SER A 403 -22.87 17.18 5.12
C SER A 403 -22.24 18.57 4.90
N GLY A 404 -21.82 18.92 3.68
CA GLY A 404 -21.32 20.25 3.31
C GLY A 404 -19.85 20.31 2.86
N TYR A 405 -19.08 19.24 3.05
CA TYR A 405 -17.69 19.18 2.59
C TYR A 405 -17.61 19.04 1.07
N GLN A 406 -16.80 19.84 0.40
CA GLN A 406 -16.54 19.73 -1.04
C GLN A 406 -15.09 20.04 -1.37
N VAL A 407 -14.55 19.32 -2.35
CA VAL A 407 -13.24 19.56 -2.96
C VAL A 407 -13.39 19.59 -4.46
N ASP A 408 -13.09 20.73 -5.08
CA ASP A 408 -13.03 20.87 -6.53
C ASP A 408 -11.58 20.98 -6.98
N THR A 409 -11.18 20.18 -7.96
CA THR A 409 -9.82 20.13 -8.50
C THR A 409 -9.81 20.57 -9.95
N LYS A 410 -8.86 21.45 -10.31
CA LYS A 410 -8.58 21.84 -11.70
C LYS A 410 -7.22 21.31 -12.13
N PHE A 411 -7.08 21.09 -13.43
CA PHE A 411 -5.88 20.52 -14.04
C PHE A 411 -5.34 21.44 -15.14
N ASP A 412 -4.03 21.39 -15.38
CA ASP A 412 -3.42 21.96 -16.58
C ASP A 412 -3.63 21.04 -17.80
N ARG A 413 -3.19 21.51 -18.99
CA ARG A 413 -3.24 20.74 -20.24
C ARG A 413 -2.53 19.38 -20.20
N TYR A 414 -1.68 19.14 -19.20
CA TYR A 414 -0.93 17.90 -19.02
C TYR A 414 -1.60 16.97 -17.98
N GLY A 415 -2.77 17.35 -17.46
CA GLY A 415 -3.52 16.59 -16.46
C GLY A 415 -2.90 16.65 -15.06
N ARG A 416 -2.03 17.63 -14.79
CA ARG A 416 -1.44 17.88 -13.46
C ARG A 416 -2.35 18.83 -12.69
N GLN A 417 -2.45 18.65 -11.37
CA GLN A 417 -3.33 19.46 -10.51
C GLN A 417 -2.78 20.88 -10.42
N ILE A 418 -3.59 21.91 -10.65
CA ILE A 418 -3.16 23.31 -10.54
C ILE A 418 -3.93 24.08 -9.46
N LEU A 419 -5.13 23.62 -9.10
CA LEU A 419 -5.93 24.24 -8.06
C LEU A 419 -6.77 23.18 -7.35
N LYS A 420 -6.82 23.22 -6.02
CA LYS A 420 -7.81 22.51 -5.21
C LYS A 420 -8.54 23.50 -4.33
N ASN A 421 -9.84 23.64 -4.53
CA ASN A 421 -10.72 24.44 -3.69
C ASN A 421 -11.44 23.53 -2.71
N TYR A 422 -11.33 23.84 -1.44
CA TYR A 422 -11.97 23.13 -0.35
C TYR A 422 -13.07 24.02 0.23
N LEU A 423 -14.23 23.41 0.46
CA LEU A 423 -15.34 23.97 1.23
C LEU A 423 -15.57 23.02 2.40
N TYR A 424 -15.33 23.47 3.62
CA TYR A 424 -15.53 22.65 4.83
C TYR A 424 -16.96 22.76 5.35
N ASP A 425 -17.50 23.98 5.33
CA ASP A 425 -18.90 24.31 5.61
C ASP A 425 -19.32 25.53 4.78
N SER A 426 -20.53 26.07 4.98
CA SER A 426 -21.07 27.18 4.20
C SER A 426 -20.19 28.44 4.17
N ASN A 427 -19.25 28.62 5.10
CA ASN A 427 -18.42 29.83 5.22
C ASN A 427 -16.90 29.55 5.22
N ASP A 428 -16.47 28.29 5.39
CA ASP A 428 -15.06 27.93 5.52
C ASP A 428 -14.47 27.38 4.21
N LYS A 429 -13.76 28.25 3.50
CA LYS A 429 -13.12 28.01 2.19
C LYS A 429 -11.61 28.10 2.25
N TYR A 430 -10.96 27.21 1.52
CA TYR A 430 -9.51 27.13 1.46
C TYR A 430 -9.07 26.71 0.05
N ALA A 431 -7.94 27.21 -0.43
CA ALA A 431 -7.42 26.89 -1.75
C ALA A 431 -5.93 26.55 -1.73
N GLU A 432 -5.56 25.55 -2.52
CA GLU A 432 -4.17 25.17 -2.83
C GLU A 432 -3.92 25.35 -4.31
N GLU A 433 -2.98 26.21 -4.67
CA GLU A 433 -2.48 26.40 -6.03
C GLU A 433 -1.13 25.72 -6.18
N PHE A 434 -0.98 24.91 -7.24
CA PHE A 434 0.22 24.09 -7.46
C PHE A 434 1.01 24.61 -8.65
N GLU A 435 2.31 24.77 -8.45
CA GLU A 435 3.27 25.10 -9.49
C GLU A 435 4.23 23.93 -9.70
N TYR A 436 4.70 23.78 -10.93
CA TYR A 436 5.61 22.72 -11.32
C TYR A 436 6.88 23.28 -11.95
N ASP A 437 8.01 22.61 -11.71
CA ASP A 437 9.23 22.88 -12.44
C ASP A 437 9.18 22.32 -13.88
N GLU A 438 10.23 22.58 -14.65
CA GLU A 438 10.40 22.10 -16.02
C GLU A 438 10.40 20.57 -16.15
N PHE A 439 10.58 19.85 -15.03
CA PHE A 439 10.56 18.39 -14.96
C PHE A 439 9.18 17.86 -14.50
N GLY A 440 8.20 18.72 -14.22
CA GLY A 440 6.87 18.33 -13.77
C GLY A 440 6.80 17.89 -12.30
N ARG A 441 7.79 18.25 -11.49
CA ARG A 441 7.76 18.11 -10.02
C ARG A 441 7.18 19.37 -9.41
N VAL A 442 6.52 19.26 -8.24
CA VAL A 442 5.97 20.43 -7.55
C VAL A 442 7.12 21.37 -7.19
N SER A 443 7.11 22.60 -7.69
CA SER A 443 8.08 23.63 -7.36
C SER A 443 7.57 24.58 -6.28
N ALA A 444 6.24 24.76 -6.21
CA ALA A 444 5.61 25.48 -5.12
C ALA A 444 4.16 25.06 -4.89
N ILE A 445 3.69 25.28 -3.66
CA ILE A 445 2.27 25.21 -3.28
C ILE A 445 1.93 26.53 -2.59
N GLN A 446 1.04 27.30 -3.21
CA GLN A 446 0.47 28.48 -2.58
C GLN A 446 -0.85 28.12 -1.89
N VAL A 447 -0.97 28.58 -0.66
CA VAL A 447 -2.08 28.27 0.22
C VAL A 447 -2.83 29.56 0.55
N GLN A 448 -4.15 29.58 0.36
CA GLN A 448 -5.01 30.71 0.69
C GLN A 448 -6.20 30.29 1.57
N ASN A 449 -6.41 31.00 2.69
CA ASN A 449 -7.56 30.78 3.58
C ASN A 449 -8.67 31.84 3.39
N VAL A 450 -9.81 31.65 4.07
CA VAL A 450 -10.98 32.56 4.06
C VAL A 450 -10.62 33.99 4.44
N ASN A 451 -9.67 34.17 5.35
CA ASN A 451 -9.28 35.48 5.87
C ASN A 451 -8.35 36.23 4.90
N GLY A 452 -8.05 35.65 3.74
CA GLY A 452 -7.14 36.22 2.73
C GLY A 452 -5.66 36.06 3.07
N SER A 453 -5.31 35.38 4.16
CA SER A 453 -3.92 35.04 4.45
C SER A 453 -3.41 34.09 3.38
N LYS A 454 -2.22 34.42 2.85
CA LYS A 454 -1.52 33.63 1.84
C LYS A 454 -0.12 33.32 2.34
N PHE A 455 0.29 32.08 2.15
CA PHE A 455 1.69 31.70 2.22
C PHE A 455 2.00 30.73 1.09
N LYS A 456 3.26 30.68 0.68
CA LYS A 456 3.71 29.84 -0.42
C LYS A 456 4.89 29.00 0.02
N ILE A 457 4.78 27.69 -0.11
CA ILE A 457 5.85 26.73 0.18
C ILE A 457 6.59 26.47 -1.12
N PHE A 458 7.91 26.67 -1.15
CA PHE A 458 8.77 26.33 -2.28
C PHE A 458 9.50 25.02 -2.03
N TYR A 459 9.65 24.23 -3.09
CA TYR A 459 10.32 22.95 -3.12
C TYR A 459 11.56 23.03 -4.00
N CYS A 460 12.73 22.83 -3.40
CA CYS A 460 14.00 22.85 -4.10
C CYS A 460 14.56 21.43 -4.20
N TYR A 461 15.06 21.06 -5.37
CA TYR A 461 15.63 19.73 -5.61
C TYR A 461 17.09 19.78 -6.05
N LYS A 462 17.87 18.78 -5.63
CA LYS A 462 19.27 18.59 -6.04
C LYS A 462 19.46 17.13 -6.45
N ASN A 463 19.96 16.86 -7.67
CA ASN A 463 20.19 15.50 -8.19
C ASN A 463 18.97 14.56 -8.10
N GLY A 464 17.75 15.11 -8.14
CA GLY A 464 16.50 14.35 -8.00
C GLY A 464 16.00 14.15 -6.57
N TYR A 465 16.72 14.63 -5.57
CA TYR A 465 16.34 14.60 -4.16
C TYR A 465 15.71 15.92 -3.73
N LEU A 466 14.74 15.89 -2.81
CA LEU A 466 14.27 17.10 -2.14
C LEU A 466 15.42 17.63 -1.28
N ALA A 467 15.87 18.84 -1.59
CA ALA A 467 17.06 19.43 -0.98
C ALA A 467 16.71 20.51 0.04
N ALA A 468 15.64 21.28 -0.19
CA ALA A 468 15.20 22.29 0.75
C ALA A 468 13.71 22.65 0.60
N LEU A 469 13.16 23.19 1.67
CA LEU A 469 11.85 23.83 1.75
C LEU A 469 12.01 25.25 2.29
N SER A 470 11.35 26.21 1.64
CA SER A 470 11.19 27.57 2.15
C SER A 470 9.72 27.98 2.09
N VAL A 471 9.36 28.96 2.93
CA VAL A 471 8.01 29.51 3.00
C VAL A 471 8.10 31.01 2.78
N ASP A 472 7.36 31.52 1.80
CA ASP A 472 7.04 32.93 1.71
C ASP A 472 5.74 33.21 2.47
N ASP A 473 5.85 34.03 3.50
CA ASP A 473 4.74 34.53 4.31
C ASP A 473 4.77 36.06 4.27
N LYS A 474 3.78 36.67 3.60
CA LYS A 474 3.68 38.13 3.39
C LYS A 474 4.96 38.75 2.79
N ASP A 475 5.42 38.19 1.67
CA ASP A 475 6.60 38.61 0.91
C ASP A 475 7.94 38.43 1.66
N CYS A 476 7.95 37.59 2.71
CA CYS A 476 9.15 37.22 3.46
C CYS A 476 9.49 35.74 3.26
N ILE A 477 10.52 35.45 2.45
CA ILE A 477 11.01 34.09 2.26
C ILE A 477 11.83 33.65 3.49
N ARG A 478 11.35 32.60 4.16
CA ARG A 478 12.00 31.96 5.30
C ARG A 478 12.37 30.53 4.97
N PHE A 479 13.59 30.16 5.34
CA PHE A 479 14.06 28.79 5.27
C PHE A 479 13.36 27.92 6.35
N VAL A 480 12.86 26.74 5.98
CA VAL A 480 12.16 25.82 6.92
C VAL A 480 12.93 24.53 7.15
N TRP A 481 13.47 23.92 6.09
CA TRP A 481 14.19 22.65 6.17
C TRP A 481 15.15 22.46 5.00
N LYS A 482 16.30 21.82 5.23
CA LYS A 482 17.32 21.47 4.23
C LYS A 482 17.92 20.12 4.54
N ALA A 483 18.01 19.25 3.53
CA ALA A 483 18.90 18.10 3.57
C ALA A 483 20.35 18.56 3.35
N VAL A 484 21.23 18.13 4.23
CA VAL A 484 22.68 18.38 4.15
C VAL A 484 23.39 17.16 3.57
N ASP A 485 23.01 15.95 3.99
CA ASP A 485 23.62 14.71 3.53
C ASP A 485 22.62 13.54 3.49
N TYR A 486 22.89 12.58 2.60
CA TYR A 486 22.15 11.32 2.47
C TYR A 486 23.10 10.14 2.48
N GLY A 487 22.71 9.05 3.15
CA GLY A 487 23.39 7.77 3.08
C GLY A 487 23.30 7.09 1.71
N SER A 488 24.09 6.03 1.51
CA SER A 488 24.01 5.15 0.33
C SER A 488 22.61 4.56 0.12
N ASN A 489 21.88 4.41 1.20
CA ASN A 489 20.49 3.96 1.21
C ASN A 489 19.44 5.03 0.94
N GLN A 490 19.87 6.26 0.67
CA GLN A 490 19.00 7.41 0.43
C GLN A 490 18.18 7.83 1.66
N LYS A 491 18.60 7.45 2.88
CA LYS A 491 18.12 8.05 4.13
C LYS A 491 18.93 9.30 4.44
N ILE A 492 18.30 10.30 5.08
CA ILE A 492 18.98 11.54 5.48
C ILE A 492 20.03 11.22 6.56
N LYS A 493 21.29 11.61 6.32
CA LYS A 493 22.39 11.55 7.30
C LYS A 493 22.56 12.84 8.08
N GLU A 494 22.24 13.97 7.45
CA GLU A 494 22.25 15.27 8.12
C GLU A 494 21.17 16.19 7.53
N GLU A 495 20.46 16.91 8.39
CA GLU A 495 19.47 17.92 8.02
C GLU A 495 19.55 19.16 8.91
N GLN A 496 19.00 20.27 8.43
CA GLN A 496 18.93 21.53 9.15
C GLN A 496 17.53 22.14 9.05
N TYR A 497 17.02 22.63 10.17
CA TYR A 497 15.74 23.34 10.27
C TYR A 497 15.91 24.86 10.25
N GLY A 498 14.84 25.57 9.91
CA GLY A 498 14.75 27.04 9.85
C GLY A 498 15.16 27.76 11.14
N ASN A 499 14.98 27.11 12.29
CA ASN A 499 15.39 27.62 13.59
C ASN A 499 16.90 27.46 13.88
N GLY A 500 17.67 26.87 12.96
CA GLY A 500 19.10 26.63 13.07
C GLY A 500 19.49 25.31 13.73
N VAL A 501 18.52 24.48 14.14
CA VAL A 501 18.80 23.14 14.68
C VAL A 501 19.26 22.23 13.53
N LYS A 502 20.32 21.45 13.77
CA LYS A 502 20.82 20.41 12.88
C LYS A 502 20.68 19.06 13.53
N ASN A 503 20.16 18.08 12.81
CA ASN A 503 20.17 16.68 13.22
C ASN A 503 21.19 15.93 12.37
N LYS A 504 22.08 15.19 13.04
CA LYS A 504 22.96 14.21 12.40
C LYS A 504 22.55 12.81 12.84
N TYR A 505 22.31 11.95 11.86
CA TYR A 505 21.91 10.55 12.05
C TYR A 505 23.12 9.64 11.89
N SER A 506 23.40 8.84 12.91
CA SER A 506 24.29 7.69 12.78
C SER A 506 23.44 6.47 12.48
N PHE A 507 23.95 5.62 11.60
CA PHE A 507 23.31 4.37 11.22
C PHE A 507 24.25 3.20 11.56
N ASP A 508 23.68 2.05 11.87
CA ASP A 508 24.43 0.80 11.85
C ASP A 508 24.60 0.26 10.41
N GLU A 509 25.29 -0.88 10.30
CA GLU A 509 25.56 -1.54 9.02
C GLU A 509 24.29 -2.03 8.31
N THR A 510 23.18 -2.20 9.03
CA THR A 510 21.85 -2.55 8.48
C THR A 510 20.98 -1.33 8.19
N GLU A 511 21.56 -0.14 8.36
CA GLU A 511 20.92 1.16 8.13
C GLU A 511 19.82 1.53 9.13
N MET A 512 19.81 0.95 10.32
CA MET A 512 18.95 1.41 11.42
C MET A 512 19.59 2.60 12.11
N VAL A 513 18.78 3.56 12.58
CA VAL A 513 19.27 4.77 13.26
C VAL A 513 19.77 4.39 14.65
N THR A 514 21.07 4.53 14.90
CA THR A 514 21.69 4.27 16.23
C THR A 514 21.88 5.54 17.04
N GLN A 515 21.90 6.70 16.40
CA GLN A 515 22.03 7.98 17.09
C GLN A 515 21.37 9.11 16.32
N ILE A 516 20.72 10.02 17.04
CA ILE A 516 20.30 11.33 16.54
C ILE A 516 20.99 12.40 17.39
N HIS A 517 21.97 13.06 16.80
CA HIS A 517 22.75 14.11 17.44
C HIS A 517 22.24 15.48 16.98
N SER A 518 21.55 16.19 17.87
CA SER A 518 20.89 17.46 17.58
C SER A 518 21.67 18.65 18.14
N THR A 519 22.10 19.57 17.28
CA THR A 519 22.88 20.76 17.68
C THR A 519 22.25 22.06 17.19
N ARG A 520 22.52 23.18 17.86
CA ARG A 520 22.19 24.52 17.40
C ARG A 520 23.41 25.41 17.62
N ASN A 521 23.96 25.99 16.55
CA ASN A 521 25.21 26.77 16.61
C ASN A 521 26.28 26.04 17.43
N ILE A 522 26.60 24.80 17.08
CA ILE A 522 27.52 23.86 17.77
C ILE A 522 27.13 23.42 19.20
N GLN A 523 26.17 24.07 19.86
CA GLN A 523 25.67 23.65 21.16
C GLN A 523 24.82 22.38 21.01
N LEU A 524 25.08 21.36 21.83
CA LEU A 524 24.23 20.18 21.92
C LEU A 524 22.86 20.57 22.48
N ILE A 525 21.79 20.16 21.80
CA ILE A 525 20.41 20.37 22.23
C ILE A 525 19.78 19.06 22.67
N ASN A 526 20.07 17.98 21.95
CA ASN A 526 19.63 16.63 22.31
C ASN A 526 20.61 15.60 21.75
N ASN A 527 20.73 14.46 22.40
CA ASN A 527 21.44 13.30 21.89
C ASN A 527 20.63 12.04 22.20
N LEU A 528 20.02 11.47 21.17
CA LEU A 528 19.27 10.22 21.26
C LEU A 528 20.16 9.08 20.78
N LYS A 529 20.22 7.97 21.52
CA LYS A 529 20.91 6.73 21.12
C LYS A 529 19.96 5.55 21.20
N TYR A 530 20.13 4.60 20.29
CA TYR A 530 19.28 3.41 20.18
C TYR A 530 20.13 2.15 20.03
N ASP A 531 19.81 1.14 20.83
CA ASP A 531 20.34 -0.22 20.72
C ASP A 531 19.18 -1.15 20.37
N TYR A 532 19.39 -2.08 19.44
CA TYR A 532 18.37 -3.02 18.96
C TYR A 532 18.76 -4.47 19.30
N ASP A 533 17.84 -5.43 19.21
CA ASP A 533 18.20 -6.85 19.15
C ASP A 533 18.42 -7.28 17.69
N VAL A 534 18.82 -8.53 17.49
CA VAL A 534 19.10 -9.07 16.14
C VAL A 534 17.82 -9.20 15.30
N ARG A 535 16.62 -9.18 15.92
CA ARG A 535 15.31 -9.11 15.26
C ARG A 535 14.81 -7.67 15.04
N ARG A 536 15.66 -6.67 15.34
CA ARG A 536 15.43 -5.22 15.17
C ARG A 536 14.40 -4.63 16.13
N ASN A 537 14.09 -5.30 17.24
CA ASN A 537 13.35 -4.69 18.33
C ASN A 537 14.24 -3.72 19.10
N LEU A 538 13.67 -2.60 19.57
CA LEU A 538 14.44 -1.59 20.33
C LEU A 538 14.75 -2.11 21.74
N LEU A 539 15.98 -2.51 22.05
CA LEU A 539 16.39 -2.95 23.38
C LEU A 539 16.61 -1.79 24.34
N LYS A 540 17.08 -0.65 23.84
CA LYS A 540 17.42 0.48 24.69
C LYS A 540 17.36 1.80 23.92
N SER A 541 16.82 2.83 24.56
CA SER A 541 16.95 4.21 24.11
C SER A 541 17.57 5.07 25.20
N GLU A 542 18.55 5.90 24.86
CA GLU A 542 19.10 6.91 25.76
C GLU A 542 18.85 8.30 25.20
N GLU A 543 18.39 9.21 26.04
CA GLU A 543 18.24 10.64 25.73
C GLU A 543 19.09 11.45 26.69
N PHE A 544 19.95 12.34 26.19
CA PHE A 544 20.69 13.28 27.02
C PHE A 544 20.12 14.68 26.88
N ASP A 545 19.63 15.22 27.99
CA ASP A 545 19.26 16.62 28.14
C ASP A 545 20.47 17.42 28.67
N PRO A 546 21.12 18.23 27.81
CA PRO A 546 22.29 19.01 28.19
C PRO A 546 21.96 20.18 29.13
N LEU A 547 20.72 20.68 29.15
CA LEU A 547 20.33 21.78 30.06
C LEU A 547 20.16 21.27 31.49
N ALA A 548 19.58 20.08 31.65
CA ALA A 548 19.41 19.44 32.94
C ALA A 548 20.65 18.65 33.41
N SER A 549 21.64 18.43 32.53
CA SER A 549 22.73 17.47 32.74
C SER A 549 22.22 16.07 33.13
N LYS A 550 21.09 15.65 32.55
CA LYS A 550 20.41 14.40 32.85
C LYS A 550 20.40 13.48 31.64
N LYS A 551 20.50 12.18 31.89
CA LYS A 551 20.27 11.12 30.91
C LYS A 551 19.01 10.35 31.28
N PHE A 552 18.11 10.19 30.31
CA PHE A 552 16.95 9.34 30.42
C PHE A 552 17.19 8.06 29.63
N ILE A 553 17.22 6.92 30.33
CA ILE A 553 17.49 5.63 29.71
C ILE A 553 16.20 4.82 29.78
N LYS A 554 15.77 4.24 28.66
CA LYS A 554 14.70 3.24 28.62
C LYS A 554 15.28 1.92 28.15
N LYS A 555 14.99 0.82 28.84
CA LYS A 555 15.35 -0.54 28.42
C LYS A 555 14.09 -1.36 28.23
N TYR A 556 14.10 -2.19 27.19
CA TYR A 556 12.96 -2.98 26.78
C TYR A 556 13.32 -4.47 26.72
N SER A 557 12.33 -5.33 26.94
CA SER A 557 12.46 -6.78 26.73
C SER A 557 11.24 -7.30 25.98
N TYR A 558 11.45 -8.37 25.21
CA TYR A 558 10.44 -8.96 24.34
C TYR A 558 10.31 -10.46 24.59
N ASP A 559 9.17 -11.05 24.26
CA ASP A 559 9.01 -12.51 24.22
C ASP A 559 9.44 -13.10 22.85
N SER A 560 9.24 -14.41 22.65
CA SER A 560 9.64 -15.08 21.41
C SER A 560 8.84 -14.61 20.18
N LEU A 561 7.72 -13.91 20.37
CA LEU A 561 6.85 -13.34 19.33
C LEU A 561 7.04 -11.83 19.14
N ASP A 562 8.13 -11.27 19.66
CA ASP A 562 8.46 -9.84 19.58
C ASP A 562 7.47 -8.91 20.29
N ARG A 563 6.70 -9.42 21.27
CA ARG A 563 5.77 -8.60 22.06
C ARG A 563 6.49 -8.01 23.26
N LEU A 564 6.23 -6.74 23.56
CA LEU A 564 6.88 -6.01 24.65
C LEU A 564 6.51 -6.59 26.03
N VAL A 565 7.46 -7.24 26.69
CA VAL A 565 7.27 -7.81 28.04
C VAL A 565 7.56 -6.79 29.14
N SER A 566 8.58 -5.93 28.94
CA SER A 566 8.90 -4.89 29.92
C SER A 566 9.50 -3.64 29.31
N ALA A 567 9.26 -2.50 29.96
CA ALA A 567 9.89 -1.21 29.67
C ALA A 567 10.30 -0.55 31.00
N SER A 568 11.59 -0.43 31.24
CA SER A 568 12.16 0.20 32.44
C SER A 568 12.74 1.56 32.10
N HIS A 569 12.42 2.57 32.91
CA HIS A 569 12.85 3.95 32.76
C HIS A 569 13.79 4.33 33.90
N PHE A 570 14.97 4.83 33.55
CA PHE A 570 15.98 5.29 34.47
C PHE A 570 16.29 6.77 34.21
N GLU A 571 16.55 7.49 35.28
CA GLU A 571 17.19 8.80 35.25
C GLU A 571 18.63 8.65 35.73
N SER A 572 19.58 9.21 35.00
CA SER A 572 21.01 9.16 35.32
C SER A 572 21.59 10.57 35.33
N THR A 573 22.21 10.92 36.46
CA THR A 573 23.08 12.09 36.62
C THR A 573 24.54 11.65 36.66
N HIS A 574 25.48 12.58 36.78
CA HIS A 574 26.89 12.26 36.95
C HIS A 574 27.20 11.38 38.17
N GLU A 575 26.37 11.44 39.21
CA GLU A 575 26.64 10.79 40.50
C GLU A 575 25.81 9.52 40.72
N LYS A 576 24.64 9.40 40.07
CA LYS A 576 23.69 8.33 40.36
C LYS A 576 22.84 7.97 39.14
N THR A 577 22.53 6.68 39.01
CA THR A 577 21.44 6.21 38.14
C THR A 577 20.32 5.65 39.02
N SER A 578 19.12 6.21 38.91
CA SER A 578 17.92 5.77 39.62
C SER A 578 16.92 5.15 38.64
N LEU A 579 16.31 4.04 39.07
CA LEU A 579 15.16 3.47 38.39
C LEU A 579 13.91 4.26 38.79
N GLU A 580 13.24 4.86 37.82
CA GLU A 580 12.09 5.74 38.04
C GLU A 580 10.77 4.98 37.88
N ASN A 581 10.69 4.11 36.87
CA ASN A 581 9.48 3.35 36.58
C ASN A 581 9.84 2.05 35.87
N VAL A 582 9.11 0.99 36.16
CA VAL A 582 9.09 -0.23 35.36
C VAL A 582 7.65 -0.48 34.97
N GLN A 583 7.42 -0.69 33.69
CA GLN A 583 6.19 -1.23 33.16
C GLN A 583 6.42 -2.64 32.67
N SER A 584 5.47 -3.54 32.89
CA SER A 584 5.49 -4.89 32.32
C SER A 584 4.12 -5.27 31.78
N CYS A 585 4.14 -6.07 30.72
CA CYS A 585 2.96 -6.65 30.09
C CYS A 585 3.11 -8.18 30.06
N SER A 586 1.99 -8.88 30.20
CA SER A 586 1.88 -10.29 29.86
C SER A 586 0.75 -10.48 28.86
N TYR A 587 0.82 -11.53 28.05
CA TYR A 587 -0.10 -11.75 26.95
C TYR A 587 -0.72 -13.15 26.98
N ASP A 588 -1.90 -13.30 26.39
CA ASP A 588 -2.43 -14.62 26.04
C ASP A 588 -1.85 -15.11 24.70
N ASN A 589 -2.31 -16.28 24.25
CA ASN A 589 -1.88 -16.93 23.01
C ASN A 589 -2.44 -16.30 21.72
N ILE A 590 -3.30 -15.28 21.79
CA ILE A 590 -3.75 -14.50 20.62
C ILE A 590 -3.25 -13.05 20.65
N GLY A 591 -2.40 -12.71 21.61
CA GLY A 591 -1.73 -11.42 21.69
C GLY A 591 -2.48 -10.36 22.50
N ASN A 592 -3.55 -10.72 23.20
CA ASN A 592 -4.21 -9.81 24.13
C ASN A 592 -3.34 -9.57 25.36
N ILE A 593 -3.33 -8.34 25.87
CA ILE A 593 -2.65 -8.01 27.13
C ILE A 593 -3.48 -8.59 28.29
N LEU A 594 -2.94 -9.50 29.11
CA LEU A 594 -3.60 -10.02 30.31
C LEU A 594 -3.35 -9.14 31.54
N HIS A 595 -2.12 -8.65 31.68
CA HIS A 595 -1.71 -7.81 32.79
C HIS A 595 -0.85 -6.67 32.27
N HIS A 596 -1.08 -5.46 32.79
CA HIS A 596 -0.18 -4.33 32.69
C HIS A 596 0.16 -3.86 34.09
N VAL A 597 1.43 -3.92 34.45
CA VAL A 597 1.92 -3.48 35.76
C VAL A 597 2.81 -2.28 35.56
N SER A 598 2.66 -1.27 36.41
CA SER A 598 3.54 -0.11 36.52
C SER A 598 3.88 0.14 37.99
N SER A 599 4.83 1.02 38.28
CA SER A 599 5.17 1.39 39.67
C SER A 599 4.00 1.99 40.47
N LYS A 600 2.93 2.44 39.81
CA LYS A 600 1.78 3.12 40.42
C LYS A 600 0.47 2.34 40.31
N GLN A 601 0.37 1.41 39.37
CA GLN A 601 -0.89 0.76 39.01
C GLN A 601 -0.64 -0.64 38.45
N GLN A 602 -1.49 -1.58 38.86
CA GLN A 602 -1.61 -2.89 38.25
C GLN A 602 -3.01 -3.02 37.65
N SER A 603 -3.07 -3.23 36.35
CA SER A 603 -4.30 -3.41 35.59
C SER A 603 -4.36 -4.86 35.10
N VAL A 604 -5.43 -5.56 35.48
CA VAL A 604 -5.80 -6.86 34.93
C VAL A 604 -6.82 -6.62 33.83
N TYR A 605 -6.63 -7.26 32.67
CA TYR A 605 -7.54 -7.19 31.55
C TYR A 605 -8.38 -8.45 31.53
N ASN A 606 -9.70 -8.27 31.54
CA ASN A 606 -10.64 -9.38 31.37
C ASN A 606 -11.29 -9.25 30.01
N TYR A 607 -11.45 -10.36 29.31
CA TYR A 607 -11.96 -10.41 27.94
C TYR A 607 -13.34 -11.06 27.90
N ASP A 608 -14.09 -10.73 26.85
CA ASP A 608 -15.37 -11.39 26.57
C ASP A 608 -15.10 -12.85 26.16
N PRO A 609 -15.76 -13.85 26.79
CA PRO A 609 -15.51 -15.26 26.50
C PRO A 609 -15.96 -15.68 25.10
N ASP A 610 -16.95 -15.01 24.51
CA ASP A 610 -17.45 -15.29 23.16
C ASP A 610 -16.72 -14.44 22.11
N LYS A 611 -16.09 -13.33 22.54
CA LYS A 611 -15.30 -12.41 21.70
C LYS A 611 -13.96 -12.09 22.36
N PRO A 612 -12.99 -13.02 22.37
CA PRO A 612 -11.80 -12.93 23.23
C PRO A 612 -10.86 -11.77 22.95
N GLN A 613 -11.04 -11.00 21.88
CA GLN A 613 -10.27 -9.76 21.64
C GLN A 613 -10.90 -8.51 22.28
N LEU A 614 -12.13 -8.59 22.80
CA LEU A 614 -12.83 -7.47 23.42
C LEU A 614 -12.59 -7.46 24.94
N ALA A 615 -11.72 -6.55 25.40
CA ALA A 615 -11.49 -6.36 26.83
C ALA A 615 -12.74 -5.77 27.48
N THR A 616 -13.44 -6.50 28.34
CA THR A 616 -14.64 -6.05 29.08
C THR A 616 -14.30 -5.27 30.34
N MET A 617 -13.09 -5.47 30.87
CA MET A 617 -12.55 -4.77 32.04
C MET A 617 -11.08 -4.47 31.84
N VAL A 618 -10.64 -3.26 32.17
CA VAL A 618 -9.22 -2.87 32.20
C VAL A 618 -8.92 -2.29 33.58
N GLY A 619 -8.31 -3.10 34.46
CA GLY A 619 -8.20 -2.77 35.88
C GLY A 619 -9.58 -2.68 36.52
N SER A 620 -9.98 -1.48 36.94
CA SER A 620 -11.33 -1.21 37.46
C SER A 620 -12.26 -0.55 36.44
N GLU A 621 -11.78 -0.24 35.24
CA GLU A 621 -12.56 0.46 34.22
C GLU A 621 -13.32 -0.54 33.36
N LYS A 622 -14.66 -0.44 33.39
CA LYS A 622 -15.52 -1.23 32.52
C LYS A 622 -15.49 -0.67 31.10
N VAL A 623 -15.44 -1.56 30.10
CA VAL A 623 -15.49 -1.20 28.68
C VAL A 623 -16.69 -1.87 28.03
N VAL A 624 -17.44 -1.10 27.25
CA VAL A 624 -18.65 -1.54 26.56
C VAL A 624 -18.47 -1.29 25.07
N TYR A 625 -18.84 -2.30 24.27
CA TYR A 625 -18.71 -2.30 22.82
C TYR A 625 -20.09 -2.28 22.16
N ASP A 626 -20.13 -1.84 20.91
CA ASP A 626 -21.22 -2.15 20.00
C ASP A 626 -21.03 -3.53 19.33
N ASN A 627 -21.97 -3.90 18.45
CA ASN A 627 -21.95 -5.19 17.77
C ASN A 627 -20.75 -5.36 16.81
N TYR A 628 -20.05 -4.28 16.46
CA TYR A 628 -18.85 -4.27 15.60
C TYR A 628 -17.54 -4.35 16.38
N GLY A 629 -17.60 -4.53 17.71
CA GLY A 629 -16.42 -4.54 18.56
C GLY A 629 -15.80 -3.16 18.75
N ARG A 630 -16.55 -2.07 18.52
CA ARG A 630 -16.07 -0.70 18.75
C ARG A 630 -16.47 -0.23 20.14
N ILE A 631 -15.53 0.38 20.87
CA ILE A 631 -15.79 0.92 22.21
C ILE A 631 -16.83 2.04 22.11
N ILE A 632 -18.00 1.89 22.73
CA ILE A 632 -19.02 2.95 22.82
C ILE A 632 -18.98 3.69 24.16
N LYS A 633 -18.52 3.01 25.22
CA LYS A 633 -18.49 3.59 26.56
C LYS A 633 -17.46 2.91 27.44
N THR A 634 -16.76 3.71 28.23
CA THR A 634 -16.04 3.29 29.42
C THR A 634 -16.57 4.05 30.63
N ASP A 635 -16.06 3.76 31.82
CA ASP A 635 -16.36 4.59 33.01
C ASP A 635 -15.83 6.03 32.87
N SER A 636 -14.79 6.23 32.03
CA SER A 636 -14.13 7.52 31.83
C SER A 636 -14.71 8.35 30.69
N TYR A 637 -15.14 7.72 29.59
CA TYR A 637 -15.60 8.43 28.39
C TYR A 637 -16.60 7.62 27.57
N SER A 638 -17.23 8.25 26.59
CA SER A 638 -18.06 7.59 25.57
C SER A 638 -17.62 8.00 24.18
N ILE A 639 -17.83 7.11 23.20
CA ILE A 639 -17.52 7.35 21.80
C ILE A 639 -18.76 7.08 20.97
N ASP A 640 -19.16 8.10 20.20
CA ASP A 640 -20.11 7.95 19.10
C ASP A 640 -19.33 7.67 17.82
N TRP A 641 -19.80 6.74 16.99
CA TRP A 641 -19.12 6.30 15.77
C TRP A 641 -19.86 6.72 14.51
N TYR A 642 -19.09 6.97 13.44
CA TYR A 642 -19.61 6.90 12.08
C TYR A 642 -19.75 5.42 11.65
N SER A 643 -20.66 5.15 10.70
CA SER A 643 -20.88 3.85 10.05
C SER A 643 -19.61 3.24 9.45
N PHE A 644 -18.64 4.07 9.04
CA PHE A 644 -17.34 3.63 8.54
C PHE A 644 -16.26 3.47 9.65
N SER A 645 -16.68 3.27 10.89
CA SER A 645 -15.83 2.92 12.03
C SER A 645 -14.73 3.93 12.35
N LYS A 646 -15.04 5.22 12.19
CA LYS A 646 -14.22 6.32 12.74
C LYS A 646 -14.98 7.06 13.84
N PRO A 647 -14.27 7.57 14.87
CA PRO A 647 -14.92 8.31 15.96
C PRO A 647 -15.61 9.55 15.41
N ARG A 648 -16.91 9.69 15.68
CA ARG A 648 -17.69 10.92 15.43
C ARG A 648 -17.52 11.91 16.57
N SER A 649 -17.69 11.43 17.79
CA SER A 649 -17.40 12.24 18.97
C SER A 649 -16.90 11.42 20.14
N ILE A 650 -16.04 12.00 20.95
CA ILE A 650 -15.56 11.44 22.20
C ILE A 650 -15.95 12.40 23.32
N ARG A 651 -16.72 11.92 24.30
CA ARG A 651 -17.20 12.72 25.43
C ARG A 651 -16.58 12.22 26.72
N GLN A 652 -15.93 13.12 27.45
CA GLN A 652 -15.31 12.86 28.74
C GLN A 652 -15.69 13.99 29.71
N LYS A 653 -16.46 13.67 30.75
CA LYS A 653 -17.01 14.67 31.70
C LYS A 653 -17.66 15.84 30.95
N ASN A 654 -17.12 17.05 31.08
CA ASN A 654 -17.63 18.28 30.45
C ASN A 654 -16.87 18.65 29.16
N SER A 655 -16.09 17.73 28.60
CA SER A 655 -15.31 17.94 27.38
C SER A 655 -15.82 17.03 26.27
N THR A 656 -16.04 17.59 25.08
CA THR A 656 -16.41 16.83 23.88
C THR A 656 -15.44 17.13 22.76
N ILE A 657 -14.96 16.09 22.10
CA ILE A 657 -14.21 16.19 20.86
C ILE A 657 -15.11 15.66 19.74
N GLU A 658 -15.37 16.47 18.74
CA GLU A 658 -16.13 16.11 17.54
C GLU A 658 -15.17 16.05 16.34
N TYR A 659 -15.39 15.08 15.45
CA TYR A 659 -14.61 14.90 14.23
C TYR A 659 -15.52 14.99 13.02
N LEU A 660 -15.02 15.61 11.96
CA LEU A 660 -15.64 15.62 10.66
C LEU A 660 -14.66 14.99 9.66
N TYR A 661 -15.20 14.14 8.78
CA TYR A 661 -14.42 13.45 7.77
C TYR A 661 -14.83 13.89 6.36
N GLY A 662 -13.85 13.91 5.46
CA GLY A 662 -14.08 14.13 4.03
C GLY A 662 -14.66 12.89 3.35
N GLY A 663 -14.92 12.99 2.04
CA GLY A 663 -15.50 11.89 1.26
C GLY A 663 -14.56 10.70 1.04
N ASP A 664 -13.26 10.87 1.27
CA ASP A 664 -12.28 9.78 1.32
C ASP A 664 -11.96 9.35 2.77
N LYS A 665 -12.80 9.76 3.72
CA LYS A 665 -12.76 9.41 5.15
C LYS A 665 -11.52 9.93 5.87
N GLU A 666 -10.80 10.89 5.31
CA GLU A 666 -9.74 11.64 5.96
C GLU A 666 -10.33 12.58 7.02
N ASN A 667 -9.67 12.74 8.16
CA ASN A 667 -10.13 13.70 9.17
C ASN A 667 -9.84 15.12 8.66
N ILE A 668 -10.90 15.88 8.39
CA ILE A 668 -10.80 17.21 7.82
C ILE A 668 -10.89 18.30 8.91
N MET A 669 -11.63 18.03 9.99
CA MET A 669 -11.84 18.98 11.07
C MET A 669 -12.04 18.28 12.41
N LYS A 670 -11.43 18.84 13.45
CA LYS A 670 -11.61 18.46 14.84
C LYS A 670 -12.12 19.66 15.62
N LYS A 671 -13.20 19.49 16.39
CA LYS A 671 -13.75 20.52 17.28
C LYS A 671 -13.72 20.04 18.71
N ILE A 672 -13.09 20.80 19.60
CA ILE A 672 -13.00 20.52 21.03
C ILE A 672 -13.86 21.53 21.76
N THR A 673 -14.83 21.08 22.53
CA THR A 673 -15.75 21.94 23.29
C THR A 673 -15.71 21.57 24.77
N ASN A 674 -15.39 22.53 25.61
CA ASN A 674 -15.42 22.42 27.07
C ASN A 674 -16.29 23.56 27.64
N ASP A 675 -16.58 23.54 28.95
CA ASP A 675 -17.45 24.52 29.66
C ASP A 675 -17.18 26.01 29.39
N LYS A 676 -16.00 26.38 28.88
CA LYS A 676 -15.59 27.78 28.70
C LYS A 676 -15.20 28.16 27.26
N LYS A 677 -14.88 27.20 26.38
CA LYS A 677 -14.30 27.48 25.05
C LYS A 677 -14.58 26.36 24.05
N SER A 678 -14.68 26.72 22.78
CA SER A 678 -14.60 25.80 21.64
C SER A 678 -13.35 26.11 20.82
N LEU A 679 -12.59 25.08 20.45
CA LEU A 679 -11.42 25.16 19.56
C LEU A 679 -11.71 24.31 18.33
N ARG A 680 -11.60 24.91 17.14
CA ARG A 680 -11.70 24.22 15.86
C ARG A 680 -10.32 24.13 15.23
N ILE A 681 -9.92 22.93 14.84
CA ILE A 681 -8.67 22.62 14.16
C ILE A 681 -9.04 22.00 12.82
N ASN A 682 -8.76 22.71 11.73
CA ASN A 682 -8.88 22.14 10.39
C ASN A 682 -7.50 21.59 10.03
N HIS A 683 -7.36 20.29 9.74
CA HIS A 683 -6.05 19.65 9.62
C HIS A 683 -5.17 20.14 8.45
N LYS A 684 -5.71 20.99 7.57
CA LYS A 684 -4.99 21.62 6.46
C LYS A 684 -4.75 23.13 6.63
N LEU A 685 -5.29 23.74 7.70
CA LEU A 685 -5.05 25.13 8.10
C LEU A 685 -4.15 25.16 9.33
#